data_AF-A0A1F5L6C6-F1
#
_entry.id   AF-A0A1F5L6C6-F1
#
_cell.length_a   1.000
_cell.length_b   1.000
_cell.length_c   1.000
_cell.angle_alpha   90.00
_cell.angle_beta   90.00
_cell.angle_gamma   90.00
#
_symmetry.space_group_name_H-M   'P 1'
#
loop_
_entity.id
_entity.type
_entity.pdbx_description
1 polymer ?
#
loop_
_entity_poly.entity_id
_entity_poly.type
_entity_poly.pdbx_seq_one_letter_code
_entity_poly.pdbx_strand_id
1 'polypeptide(L)'
;MAAIPIIVKHAGKRHEVELDPTSNGETLKYQLFSLTGVEPDRQKVLIKGGQLKDDTPLSSLNAKPGQMFMMMGTPSGGQGSADLGRPKETVKFLEDMTEADLAQQEGATPAGLQNLGNTCYLNSSLQALRSVPELQEELLRYRPTAGAGGSGLSDLSSFGLGGLGGSRDLAAALRDLFKQMSETQEGIPPLMFLNALRAVFPQFAQRDRNGQGYAQQDAEEAFSQIINQLRAKLTITEGEGESATKTSFVDKYLAGQFESVTECEDPAAKELGEEPSQSSDVFYKLDCHIGKETNHLQDGILSGLEEHIEKNSPLLGTNSLYKKRSRIARLPKYLTVHFVRFYWKRETQKKAKIMRKVTFPAELDVVEFCTDDLRKQLIPIRDKVREIRKEEVDVERAQKRQRIAVEREERQKKETDLGESVEPMQKKKAAEESKAKSKDKDGDSQMEETFKTDAEYEAEKAESIRVAKKELQELVKQQSSGDSGTNQSGLYELRAVITHQGASADSGHYTAYVKKQNKDNTQTGSKRREEDDKWWWFNDDTVTEVEAQKIETLSGGGESHSALICLYRAIDLPTETMNMSDARLHAIITTDDDPAHVTLASALKDPLNAFSSLSNVITMIHSRILPALRQSTTRTRTSWRVSVRKSSTAPNASTRPSRWPRRLIYAGIFGALGVGAGKWMDDKVSAPPAPGSVEDRMELQEIQRVFDIGLPIVQELRRNSDYVEKDVYENFSEDHKEQRLTSGPLAGSRGLGLQKVFWNDKEKKIVSVVFLGPGLEGWPTMVHGGALGTVIDENLGRVAIRHFPARTGLTANLNLNYRAPVYSDNFYTLHTTLDQERSTDSKGYAKCEVRDMAGRLCVEATGLFVVPKKLQLAKVGDHF
;
A
#
# COMPACT_ATOMS: atom_id res chain seq x y z
N MET A 1 -6.62 -37.80 -67.48
CA MET A 1 -8.07 -37.68 -67.71
C MET A 1 -8.45 -36.24 -67.41
N ALA A 2 -9.37 -35.64 -68.16
CA ALA A 2 -9.71 -34.21 -67.99
C ALA A 2 -10.37 -33.97 -66.62
N ALA A 3 -10.00 -32.87 -65.96
CA ALA A 3 -10.66 -32.42 -64.73
C ALA A 3 -12.14 -32.13 -65.01
N ILE A 4 -13.02 -32.57 -64.12
CA ILE A 4 -14.48 -32.46 -64.30
C ILE A 4 -14.97 -31.27 -63.47
N PRO A 5 -15.53 -30.21 -64.08
CA PRO A 5 -16.05 -29.08 -63.31
C PRO A 5 -17.34 -29.51 -62.57
N ILE A 6 -17.39 -29.30 -61.26
CA ILE A 6 -18.54 -29.57 -60.38
C ILE A 6 -18.97 -28.29 -59.65
N ILE A 7 -20.21 -28.26 -59.16
CA ILE A 7 -20.74 -27.11 -58.39
C ILE A 7 -21.01 -27.55 -56.95
N VAL A 8 -20.35 -26.93 -55.98
CA VAL A 8 -20.59 -27.20 -54.55
C VAL A 8 -21.39 -26.06 -53.95
N LYS A 9 -22.55 -26.38 -53.36
CA LYS A 9 -23.43 -25.42 -52.67
C LYS A 9 -23.20 -25.49 -51.16
N HIS A 10 -22.80 -24.37 -50.56
CA HIS A 10 -22.61 -24.19 -49.12
C HIS A 10 -23.24 -22.87 -48.67
N ALA A 11 -24.03 -22.89 -47.59
CA ALA A 11 -24.68 -21.70 -47.00
C ALA A 11 -25.36 -20.75 -48.01
N GLY A 12 -25.94 -21.29 -49.09
CA GLY A 12 -26.61 -20.52 -50.15
C GLY A 12 -25.70 -20.02 -51.30
N LYS A 13 -24.38 -20.07 -51.15
CA LYS A 13 -23.40 -19.73 -52.20
C LYS A 13 -23.03 -20.96 -53.04
N ARG A 14 -22.74 -20.74 -54.32
CA ARG A 14 -22.31 -21.78 -55.28
C ARG A 14 -20.83 -21.59 -55.58
N HIS A 15 -20.05 -22.64 -55.42
CA HIS A 15 -18.61 -22.67 -55.68
C HIS A 15 -18.35 -23.65 -56.83
N GLU A 16 -17.74 -23.18 -57.91
CA GLU A 16 -17.30 -24.04 -59.01
C GLU A 16 -15.93 -24.62 -58.65
N VAL A 17 -15.82 -25.94 -58.63
CA VAL A 17 -14.61 -26.66 -58.22
C VAL A 17 -14.28 -27.68 -59.31
N GLU A 18 -13.01 -27.79 -59.69
CA GLU A 18 -12.55 -28.82 -60.63
C GLU A 18 -12.23 -30.11 -59.87
N LEU A 19 -12.90 -31.20 -60.23
CA LEU A 19 -12.71 -32.51 -59.62
C LEU A 19 -11.73 -33.33 -60.45
N ASP A 20 -10.60 -33.68 -59.86
CA ASP A 20 -9.62 -34.60 -60.46
C ASP A 20 -9.99 -36.05 -60.10
N PRO A 21 -10.35 -36.89 -61.09
CA PRO A 21 -10.75 -38.28 -60.86
C PRO A 21 -9.62 -39.19 -60.35
N THR A 22 -8.36 -38.72 -60.33
CA THR A 22 -7.22 -39.49 -59.78
C THR A 22 -7.00 -39.29 -58.28
N SER A 23 -7.72 -38.36 -57.67
CA SER A 23 -7.53 -37.96 -56.26
C SER A 23 -8.59 -38.56 -55.30
N ASN A 24 -8.38 -38.39 -53.99
CA ASN A 24 -9.19 -38.98 -52.92
C ASN A 24 -10.23 -37.99 -52.36
N GLY A 25 -11.19 -38.50 -51.58
CA GLY A 25 -12.21 -37.67 -50.92
C GLY A 25 -11.61 -36.60 -49.98
N GLU A 26 -10.48 -36.90 -49.35
CA GLU A 26 -9.76 -35.99 -48.45
C GLU A 26 -9.23 -34.74 -49.18
N THR A 27 -8.65 -34.90 -50.37
CA THR A 27 -8.12 -33.78 -51.17
C THR A 27 -9.22 -32.81 -51.61
N LEU A 28 -10.43 -33.34 -51.90
CA LEU A 28 -11.59 -32.51 -52.20
C LEU A 28 -12.07 -31.71 -50.97
N LYS A 29 -12.00 -32.28 -49.76
CA LYS A 29 -12.34 -31.56 -48.52
C LYS A 29 -11.34 -30.45 -48.19
N TYR A 30 -10.04 -30.66 -48.41
CA TYR A 30 -9.05 -29.59 -48.25
C TYR A 30 -9.25 -28.45 -49.25
N GLN A 31 -9.57 -28.75 -50.50
CA GLN A 31 -9.88 -27.73 -51.50
C GLN A 31 -11.14 -26.94 -51.11
N LEU A 32 -12.14 -27.60 -50.53
CA LEU A 32 -13.33 -26.94 -49.98
C LEU A 32 -13.03 -26.14 -48.71
N PHE A 33 -12.07 -26.56 -47.88
CA PHE A 33 -11.63 -25.78 -46.71
C PHE A 33 -11.05 -24.43 -47.12
N SER A 34 -10.18 -24.41 -48.14
CA SER A 34 -9.61 -23.17 -48.67
C SER A 34 -10.66 -22.20 -49.21
N LEU A 35 -11.79 -22.71 -49.73
CA LEU A 35 -12.87 -21.89 -50.31
C LEU A 35 -13.96 -21.50 -49.29
N THR A 36 -14.19 -22.29 -48.24
CA THR A 36 -15.32 -22.11 -47.31
C THR A 36 -14.91 -21.79 -45.87
N GLY A 37 -13.65 -22.01 -45.50
CA GLY A 37 -13.12 -21.80 -44.14
C GLY A 37 -13.64 -22.80 -43.10
N VAL A 38 -14.25 -23.91 -43.52
CA VAL A 38 -14.76 -24.99 -42.64
C VAL A 38 -13.74 -26.14 -42.60
N GLU A 39 -13.22 -26.47 -41.42
CA GLU A 39 -12.24 -27.57 -41.26
C GLU A 39 -12.74 -28.92 -41.81
N PRO A 40 -11.90 -29.72 -42.48
CA PRO A 40 -12.26 -31.00 -43.12
C PRO A 40 -13.07 -31.97 -42.24
N ASP A 41 -12.77 -32.03 -40.94
CA ASP A 41 -13.45 -32.90 -39.97
C ASP A 41 -14.91 -32.50 -39.71
N ARG A 42 -15.21 -31.21 -39.90
CA ARG A 42 -16.54 -30.63 -39.73
C ARG A 42 -17.30 -30.50 -41.04
N GLN A 43 -16.72 -30.94 -42.16
CA GLN A 43 -17.37 -30.93 -43.48
C GLN A 43 -18.17 -32.21 -43.72
N LYS A 44 -19.48 -32.04 -43.94
CA LYS A 44 -20.35 -33.11 -44.49
C LYS A 44 -20.69 -32.79 -45.93
N VAL A 45 -19.99 -33.44 -46.87
CA VAL A 45 -20.25 -33.36 -48.31
C VAL A 45 -21.21 -34.48 -48.70
N LEU A 46 -22.40 -34.10 -49.17
CA LEU A 46 -23.44 -35.01 -49.63
C LEU A 46 -23.41 -35.12 -51.16
N ILE A 47 -23.25 -36.35 -51.63
CA ILE A 47 -23.29 -36.75 -53.04
C ILE A 47 -24.52 -37.63 -53.28
N LYS A 48 -24.92 -37.78 -54.55
CA LYS A 48 -26.10 -38.57 -54.93
C LYS A 48 -25.82 -40.07 -54.73
N GLY A 49 -26.00 -40.56 -53.52
CA GLY A 49 -25.67 -41.93 -53.11
C GLY A 49 -25.06 -42.07 -51.70
N GLY A 50 -24.75 -40.98 -51.00
CA GLY A 50 -24.26 -41.05 -49.61
C GLY A 50 -23.39 -39.86 -49.20
N GLN A 51 -22.79 -39.96 -48.02
CA GLN A 51 -21.76 -39.02 -47.55
C GLN A 51 -20.40 -39.42 -48.13
N LEU A 52 -19.64 -38.44 -48.64
CA LEU A 52 -18.27 -38.67 -49.09
C LEU A 52 -17.36 -38.94 -47.87
N LYS A 53 -16.73 -40.11 -47.82
CA LYS A 53 -15.71 -40.47 -46.83
C LYS A 53 -14.31 -40.17 -47.36
N ASP A 54 -13.36 -39.94 -46.47
CA ASP A 54 -11.99 -39.48 -46.81
C ASP A 54 -11.24 -40.45 -47.73
N ASP A 55 -11.45 -41.76 -47.52
CA ASP A 55 -10.79 -42.83 -48.30
C ASP A 55 -11.47 -43.16 -49.64
N THR A 56 -12.51 -42.42 -50.05
CA THR A 56 -13.26 -42.76 -51.27
C THR A 56 -12.53 -42.24 -52.52
N PRO A 57 -12.10 -43.10 -53.46
CA PRO A 57 -11.48 -42.65 -54.70
C PRO A 57 -12.50 -41.95 -55.60
N LEU A 58 -12.19 -40.74 -56.06
CA LEU A 58 -13.14 -39.89 -56.80
C LEU A 58 -13.50 -40.44 -58.19
N SER A 59 -12.72 -41.40 -58.72
CA SER A 59 -13.01 -42.15 -59.95
C SER A 59 -14.31 -42.98 -59.86
N SER A 60 -14.69 -43.42 -58.66
CA SER A 60 -15.91 -44.21 -58.42
C SER A 60 -17.19 -43.37 -58.48
N LEU A 61 -17.08 -42.04 -58.47
CA LEU A 61 -18.21 -41.13 -58.34
C LEU A 61 -18.94 -40.83 -59.66
N ASN A 62 -18.39 -41.24 -60.82
CA ASN A 62 -18.96 -41.03 -62.17
C ASN A 62 -19.64 -39.65 -62.33
N ALA A 63 -18.99 -38.60 -61.81
CA ALA A 63 -19.57 -37.28 -61.73
C ALA A 63 -19.69 -36.66 -63.14
N LYS A 64 -20.86 -36.11 -63.47
CA LYS A 64 -21.04 -35.40 -64.74
C LYS A 64 -20.59 -33.94 -64.61
N PRO A 65 -20.07 -33.31 -65.69
CA PRO A 65 -19.77 -31.88 -65.69
C PRO A 65 -21.00 -31.05 -65.27
N GLY A 66 -20.85 -30.18 -64.28
CA GLY A 66 -21.90 -29.33 -63.71
C GLY A 66 -22.77 -29.99 -62.63
N GLN A 67 -22.43 -31.18 -62.13
CA GLN A 67 -23.19 -31.84 -61.07
C GLN A 67 -23.10 -31.07 -59.75
N MET A 68 -24.25 -30.93 -59.06
CA MET A 68 -24.32 -30.21 -57.79
C MET A 68 -24.07 -31.12 -56.58
N PHE A 69 -23.10 -30.75 -55.74
CA PHE A 69 -22.85 -31.33 -54.42
C PHE A 69 -23.27 -30.36 -53.32
N MET A 70 -23.79 -30.89 -52.21
CA MET A 70 -24.24 -30.06 -51.09
C MET A 70 -23.30 -30.25 -49.91
N MET A 71 -22.71 -29.17 -49.44
CA MET A 71 -21.77 -29.18 -48.32
C MET A 71 -22.43 -28.51 -47.11
N MET A 72 -22.36 -29.17 -45.95
CA MET A 72 -22.78 -28.63 -44.66
C MET A 72 -21.59 -28.56 -43.70
N GLY A 73 -21.46 -27.45 -43.00
CA GLY A 73 -20.47 -27.22 -41.93
C GLY A 73 -20.36 -25.73 -41.61
N THR A 74 -20.01 -25.40 -40.38
CA THR A 74 -19.93 -24.00 -39.88
C THR A 74 -18.45 -23.60 -39.74
N PRO A 75 -18.02 -22.44 -40.26
CA PRO A 75 -16.61 -22.04 -40.19
C PRO A 75 -16.18 -21.70 -38.75
N SER A 76 -15.00 -22.16 -38.35
CA SER A 76 -14.45 -22.04 -36.98
C SER A 76 -14.21 -20.59 -36.53
N GLY A 77 -14.24 -19.61 -37.45
CA GLY A 77 -14.00 -18.19 -37.16
C GLY A 77 -15.20 -17.36 -36.67
N GLY A 78 -16.39 -17.95 -36.54
CA GLY A 78 -17.63 -17.22 -36.22
C GLY A 78 -18.15 -17.36 -34.78
N GLN A 79 -17.51 -18.16 -33.93
CA GLN A 79 -17.95 -18.46 -32.56
C GLN A 79 -16.91 -18.06 -31.51
N GLY A 80 -16.53 -16.78 -31.50
CA GLY A 80 -15.83 -16.19 -30.37
C GLY A 80 -16.81 -15.88 -29.23
N SER A 81 -16.98 -16.79 -28.27
CA SER A 81 -17.39 -16.53 -26.86
C SER A 81 -18.03 -17.73 -26.11
N ALA A 82 -17.96 -18.96 -26.64
CA ALA A 82 -18.56 -20.12 -25.94
C ALA A 82 -17.55 -21.11 -25.31
N ASP A 83 -16.26 -21.07 -25.69
CA ASP A 83 -15.27 -22.06 -25.22
C ASP A 83 -14.10 -21.50 -24.39
N LEU A 84 -14.12 -20.20 -24.06
CA LEU A 84 -13.36 -19.71 -22.91
C LEU A 84 -14.20 -20.04 -21.68
N GLY A 85 -13.94 -21.20 -21.08
CA GLY A 85 -14.54 -21.60 -19.82
C GLY A 85 -14.46 -20.45 -18.82
N ARG A 86 -15.61 -20.09 -18.24
CA ARG A 86 -15.72 -19.12 -17.15
C ARG A 86 -14.58 -19.33 -16.13
N PRO A 87 -13.93 -18.27 -15.63
CA PRO A 87 -13.08 -18.37 -14.45
C PRO A 87 -13.90 -19.07 -13.34
N LYS A 88 -13.40 -20.19 -12.82
CA LYS A 88 -14.13 -20.99 -11.83
C LYS A 88 -14.55 -20.13 -10.62
N GLU A 89 -13.73 -19.14 -10.30
CA GLU A 89 -13.99 -18.17 -9.25
C GLU A 89 -14.73 -16.96 -9.81
N THR A 90 -15.89 -16.69 -9.23
CA THR A 90 -16.66 -15.46 -9.48
C THR A 90 -15.87 -14.27 -8.98
N VAL A 91 -15.73 -13.22 -9.80
CA VAL A 91 -15.20 -11.93 -9.34
C VAL A 91 -16.08 -11.44 -8.19
N LYS A 92 -15.55 -11.46 -6.97
CA LYS A 92 -16.17 -10.88 -5.78
C LYS A 92 -15.71 -9.43 -5.66
N PHE A 93 -16.65 -8.51 -5.51
CA PHE A 93 -16.34 -7.10 -5.26
C PHE A 93 -15.96 -6.90 -3.79
N LEU A 94 -15.27 -5.79 -3.48
CA LEU A 94 -14.80 -5.50 -2.12
C LEU A 94 -15.97 -5.43 -1.12
N GLU A 95 -17.14 -5.01 -1.60
CA GLU A 95 -18.38 -4.84 -0.85
C GLU A 95 -19.11 -6.18 -0.56
N ASP A 96 -18.79 -7.25 -1.31
CA ASP A 96 -19.36 -8.60 -1.14
C ASP A 96 -18.42 -9.55 -0.37
N MET A 97 -17.25 -9.06 0.04
CA MET A 97 -16.27 -9.80 0.83
C MET A 97 -16.63 -9.76 2.32
N THR A 98 -16.43 -10.86 3.04
CA THR A 98 -16.59 -10.84 4.50
C THR A 98 -15.50 -9.97 5.13
N GLU A 99 -15.73 -9.43 6.33
CA GLU A 99 -14.69 -8.66 7.05
C GLU A 99 -13.39 -9.45 7.23
N ALA A 100 -13.49 -10.77 7.38
CA ALA A 100 -12.33 -11.67 7.42
C ALA A 100 -11.60 -11.76 6.07
N ASP A 101 -12.34 -11.80 4.95
CA ASP A 101 -11.74 -11.77 3.61
C ASP A 101 -11.07 -10.42 3.33
N LEU A 102 -11.65 -9.31 3.81
CA LEU A 102 -11.07 -7.96 3.74
C LEU A 102 -9.81 -7.85 4.62
N ALA A 103 -9.80 -8.44 5.82
CA ALA A 103 -8.64 -8.45 6.71
C ALA A 103 -7.48 -9.30 6.17
N GLN A 104 -7.77 -10.33 5.38
CA GLN A 104 -6.77 -11.21 4.77
C GLN A 104 -6.24 -10.70 3.42
N GLN A 105 -6.86 -9.66 2.86
CA GLN A 105 -6.50 -9.09 1.56
C GLN A 105 -5.12 -8.39 1.60
N GLU A 106 -4.39 -8.45 0.47
CA GLU A 106 -3.08 -7.83 0.38
C GLU A 106 -3.16 -6.31 0.50
N GLY A 107 -2.39 -5.75 1.44
CA GLY A 107 -2.40 -4.32 1.73
C GLY A 107 -3.50 -3.84 2.70
N ALA A 108 -4.32 -4.75 3.23
CA ALA A 108 -5.27 -4.44 4.30
C ALA A 108 -4.59 -3.85 5.53
N THR A 109 -5.23 -2.88 6.18
CA THR A 109 -4.76 -2.32 7.44
C THR A 109 -4.91 -3.37 8.55
N PRO A 110 -3.82 -3.76 9.23
CA PRO A 110 -3.89 -4.77 10.28
C PRO A 110 -4.65 -4.23 11.51
N ALA A 111 -5.36 -5.10 12.22
CA ALA A 111 -6.08 -4.73 13.44
C ALA A 111 -5.17 -4.14 14.54
N GLY A 112 -5.62 -3.03 15.12
CA GLY A 112 -5.08 -2.44 16.36
C GLY A 112 -5.54 -3.17 17.62
N LEU A 113 -5.05 -2.72 18.78
CA LEU A 113 -5.46 -3.21 20.09
C LEU A 113 -5.99 -2.06 20.95
N GLN A 114 -7.23 -2.17 21.43
CA GLN A 114 -7.84 -1.12 22.24
C GLN A 114 -7.10 -0.95 23.57
N ASN A 115 -6.84 0.30 23.97
CA ASN A 115 -6.25 0.60 25.26
C ASN A 115 -7.29 0.46 26.37
N LEU A 116 -6.99 -0.37 27.38
CA LEU A 116 -7.86 -0.65 28.53
C LEU A 116 -7.41 0.12 29.78
N GLY A 117 -6.72 1.24 29.58
CA GLY A 117 -6.15 2.08 30.63
C GLY A 117 -4.74 1.64 31.02
N ASN A 118 -3.75 2.44 30.61
CA ASN A 118 -2.31 2.17 30.84
C ASN A 118 -1.84 0.80 30.31
N THR A 119 -2.49 0.22 29.29
CA THR A 119 -2.11 -1.10 28.73
C THR A 119 -1.33 -1.01 27.43
N CYS A 120 -0.91 0.19 26.99
CA CYS A 120 -0.16 0.38 25.75
C CYS A 120 1.19 -0.37 25.73
N TYR A 121 1.83 -0.58 26.89
CA TYR A 121 3.03 -1.42 27.03
C TYR A 121 2.79 -2.87 26.57
N LEU A 122 1.60 -3.39 26.86
CA LEU A 122 1.21 -4.73 26.48
C LEU A 122 0.82 -4.76 25.00
N ASN A 123 0.02 -3.79 24.55
CA ASN A 123 -0.41 -3.69 23.15
C ASN A 123 0.79 -3.67 22.20
N SER A 124 1.79 -2.83 22.49
CA SER A 124 3.02 -2.74 21.70
C SER A 124 3.84 -4.04 21.71
N SER A 125 3.94 -4.71 22.85
CA SER A 125 4.64 -6.01 22.96
C SER A 125 3.95 -7.11 22.15
N LEU A 126 2.61 -7.18 22.21
CA LEU A 126 1.82 -8.16 21.45
C LEU A 126 1.91 -7.93 19.94
N GLN A 127 1.84 -6.67 19.49
CA GLN A 127 1.99 -6.34 18.06
C GLN A 127 3.40 -6.65 17.55
N ALA A 128 4.44 -6.45 18.38
CA ALA A 128 5.80 -6.86 18.03
C ALA A 128 5.94 -8.38 17.90
N LEU A 129 5.38 -9.16 18.84
CA LEU A 129 5.38 -10.64 18.77
C LEU A 129 4.57 -11.17 17.58
N ARG A 130 3.47 -10.50 17.22
CA ARG A 130 2.69 -10.82 16.02
C ARG A 130 3.53 -10.73 14.74
N SER A 131 4.60 -9.93 14.71
CA SER A 131 5.44 -9.82 13.50
C SER A 131 6.25 -11.08 13.15
N VAL A 132 6.26 -12.09 14.04
CA VAL A 132 6.95 -13.38 13.90
C VAL A 132 6.00 -14.44 13.32
N PRO A 133 6.09 -14.79 12.03
CA PRO A 133 5.16 -15.73 11.39
C PRO A 133 5.26 -17.15 11.96
N GLU A 134 6.46 -17.65 12.25
CA GLU A 134 6.66 -19.01 12.80
C GLU A 134 6.00 -19.16 14.18
N LEU A 135 5.96 -18.07 14.97
CA LEU A 135 5.26 -18.06 16.24
C LEU A 135 3.75 -18.19 16.03
N GLN A 136 3.18 -17.51 15.02
CA GLN A 136 1.75 -17.61 14.72
C GLN A 136 1.38 -19.03 14.29
N GLU A 137 2.18 -19.65 13.42
CA GLU A 137 1.94 -21.03 12.95
C GLU A 137 1.97 -22.03 14.11
N GLU A 138 2.94 -21.92 15.01
CA GLU A 138 3.05 -22.80 16.17
C GLU A 138 1.94 -22.54 17.20
N LEU A 139 1.53 -21.29 17.40
CA LEU A 139 0.37 -20.97 18.25
C LEU A 139 -0.92 -21.57 17.69
N LEU A 140 -1.12 -21.57 16.37
CA LEU A 140 -2.28 -22.21 15.73
C LEU A 140 -2.30 -23.73 15.92
N ARG A 141 -1.12 -24.37 15.99
CA ARG A 141 -0.97 -25.80 16.28
C ARG A 141 -1.16 -26.12 17.76
N TYR A 142 -0.85 -25.18 18.65
CA TYR A 142 -0.95 -25.38 20.10
C TYR A 142 -2.38 -25.67 20.55
N ARG A 143 -2.54 -26.81 21.24
CA ARG A 143 -3.75 -27.15 21.97
C ARG A 143 -3.43 -27.24 23.47
N PRO A 144 -4.21 -26.57 24.33
CA PRO A 144 -4.01 -26.67 25.78
C PRO A 144 -4.13 -28.14 26.19
N THR A 145 -3.14 -28.64 26.91
CA THR A 145 -3.23 -29.96 27.54
C THR A 145 -4.26 -29.86 28.67
N ALA A 146 -5.37 -30.59 28.56
CA ALA A 146 -6.32 -30.75 29.64
C ALA A 146 -5.62 -31.47 30.80
N GLY A 147 -5.05 -30.70 31.72
CA GLY A 147 -4.47 -31.22 32.95
C GLY A 147 -5.57 -31.91 33.77
N ALA A 148 -5.33 -33.16 34.13
CA ALA A 148 -6.15 -33.98 35.00
C ALA A 148 -6.44 -33.25 36.33
N GLY A 149 -7.71 -32.94 36.59
CA GLY A 149 -8.17 -32.43 37.88
C GLY A 149 -9.30 -31.40 37.76
N GLY A 150 -10.54 -31.87 37.61
CA GLY A 150 -11.73 -31.02 37.79
C GLY A 150 -12.82 -31.21 36.72
N SER A 151 -13.37 -32.42 36.62
CA SER A 151 -14.59 -32.68 35.86
C SER A 151 -15.75 -31.89 36.48
N GLY A 152 -16.31 -30.90 35.76
CA GLY A 152 -17.60 -30.32 36.13
C GLY A 152 -17.91 -28.90 35.66
N LEU A 153 -16.91 -28.08 35.30
CA LEU A 153 -17.14 -26.64 35.00
C LEU A 153 -16.34 -26.09 33.81
N SER A 154 -15.42 -26.85 33.22
CA SER A 154 -14.60 -26.38 32.09
C SER A 154 -15.29 -26.42 30.74
N ASP A 155 -16.35 -27.22 30.55
CA ASP A 155 -17.09 -27.27 29.27
C ASP A 155 -17.94 -26.02 29.01
N LEU A 156 -18.24 -25.24 30.05
CA LEU A 156 -18.98 -23.99 29.92
C LEU A 156 -18.10 -22.81 29.45
N SER A 157 -16.76 -22.91 29.60
CA SER A 157 -15.84 -21.87 29.14
C SER A 157 -15.65 -21.88 27.63
N SER A 158 -15.88 -23.03 26.97
CA SER A 158 -15.93 -23.14 25.52
C SER A 158 -17.14 -22.40 24.90
N PHE A 159 -18.14 -22.05 25.71
CA PHE A 159 -19.35 -21.32 25.30
C PHE A 159 -19.38 -19.86 25.79
N GLY A 160 -18.26 -19.32 26.31
CA GLY A 160 -18.16 -17.90 26.67
C GLY A 160 -19.01 -17.47 27.88
N LEU A 161 -19.59 -18.41 28.63
CA LEU A 161 -20.50 -18.13 29.77
C LEU A 161 -19.84 -18.35 31.16
N GLY A 162 -18.51 -18.43 31.22
CA GLY A 162 -17.73 -18.71 32.44
C GLY A 162 -17.03 -17.48 33.03
N GLY A 163 -17.80 -16.48 33.49
CA GLY A 163 -17.30 -15.17 33.93
C GLY A 163 -16.48 -15.10 35.23
N LEU A 164 -15.95 -16.19 35.81
CA LEU A 164 -15.22 -16.14 37.10
C LEU A 164 -13.99 -17.06 37.23
N GLY A 165 -13.52 -17.67 36.15
CA GLY A 165 -12.29 -18.48 36.16
C GLY A 165 -11.42 -18.14 34.97
N GLY A 166 -10.48 -17.19 35.14
CA GLY A 166 -9.52 -16.87 34.08
C GLY A 166 -8.76 -18.12 33.66
N SER A 167 -8.78 -18.43 32.36
CA SER A 167 -7.85 -19.42 31.81
C SER A 167 -6.43 -19.01 32.23
N ARG A 168 -5.74 -19.87 32.99
CA ARG A 168 -4.35 -19.64 33.39
C ARG A 168 -3.37 -19.88 32.24
N ASP A 169 -3.86 -20.29 31.08
CA ASP A 169 -3.02 -20.59 29.93
C ASP A 169 -2.86 -19.36 29.03
N LEU A 170 -1.76 -18.65 29.25
CA LEU A 170 -1.39 -17.45 28.49
C LEU A 170 -1.16 -17.76 27.00
N ALA A 171 -0.65 -18.95 26.66
CA ALA A 171 -0.37 -19.33 25.28
C ALA A 171 -1.67 -19.55 24.48
N ALA A 172 -2.69 -20.16 25.10
CA ALA A 172 -4.01 -20.30 24.50
C ALA A 172 -4.70 -18.94 24.29
N ALA A 173 -4.64 -18.06 25.30
CA ALA A 173 -5.19 -16.71 25.18
C ALA A 173 -4.49 -15.89 24.08
N LEU A 174 -3.17 -16.07 23.90
CA LEU A 174 -2.42 -15.41 22.82
C LEU A 174 -2.83 -15.92 21.44
N ARG A 175 -2.96 -17.24 21.28
CA ARG A 175 -3.45 -17.86 20.04
C ARG A 175 -4.81 -17.30 19.64
N ASP A 176 -5.76 -17.28 20.57
CA ASP A 176 -7.13 -16.85 20.29
C ASP A 176 -7.18 -15.36 19.95
N LEU A 177 -6.39 -14.53 20.63
CA LEU A 177 -6.24 -13.11 20.31
C LEU A 177 -5.67 -12.90 18.90
N PHE A 178 -4.57 -13.58 18.55
CA PHE A 178 -3.97 -13.44 17.22
C PHE A 178 -4.88 -13.95 16.11
N LYS A 179 -5.67 -14.99 16.36
CA LYS A 179 -6.68 -15.48 15.43
C LYS A 179 -7.76 -14.42 15.19
N GLN A 180 -8.33 -13.84 16.25
CA GLN A 180 -9.32 -12.76 16.13
C GLN A 180 -8.75 -11.56 15.36
N MET A 181 -7.50 -11.17 15.66
CA MET A 181 -6.81 -10.08 14.95
C MET A 181 -6.52 -10.35 13.47
N SER A 182 -6.60 -11.61 13.03
CA SER A 182 -6.45 -11.99 11.62
C SER A 182 -7.78 -11.97 10.85
N GLU A 183 -8.91 -11.90 11.56
CA GLU A 183 -10.26 -11.95 11.01
C GLU A 183 -10.93 -10.57 11.00
N THR A 184 -10.37 -9.56 11.67
CA THR A 184 -10.93 -8.20 11.75
C THR A 184 -9.91 -7.14 11.36
N GLN A 185 -10.40 -5.96 10.96
CA GLN A 185 -9.59 -4.74 10.80
C GLN A 185 -9.79 -3.76 11.97
N GLU A 186 -10.90 -3.89 12.71
CA GLU A 186 -11.19 -3.04 13.87
C GLU A 186 -10.30 -3.39 15.08
N GLY A 187 -10.12 -2.41 15.98
CA GLY A 187 -9.33 -2.56 17.19
C GLY A 187 -9.95 -3.57 18.17
N ILE A 188 -9.18 -4.59 18.56
CA ILE A 188 -9.66 -5.63 19.48
C ILE A 188 -9.25 -5.30 20.93
N PRO A 189 -10.17 -5.40 21.91
CA PRO A 189 -9.83 -5.29 23.32
C PRO A 189 -9.20 -6.60 23.85
N PRO A 190 -7.93 -6.63 24.30
CA PRO A 190 -7.25 -7.85 24.74
C PRO A 190 -7.64 -8.26 26.18
N LEU A 191 -8.93 -8.26 26.52
CA LEU A 191 -9.45 -8.49 27.88
C LEU A 191 -9.08 -9.87 28.43
N MET A 192 -9.27 -10.93 27.62
CA MET A 192 -8.98 -12.31 28.03
C MET A 192 -7.50 -12.51 28.32
N PHE A 193 -6.64 -12.03 27.41
CA PHE A 193 -5.19 -12.11 27.57
C PHE A 193 -4.71 -11.31 28.78
N LEU A 194 -5.19 -10.07 28.95
CA LEU A 194 -4.78 -9.21 30.06
C LEU A 194 -5.18 -9.79 31.43
N ASN A 195 -6.37 -10.37 31.52
CA ASN A 195 -6.83 -11.03 32.75
C ASN A 195 -6.01 -12.29 33.06
N ALA A 196 -5.66 -13.09 32.04
CA ALA A 196 -4.76 -14.23 32.19
C ALA A 196 -3.36 -13.79 32.65
N LEU A 197 -2.80 -12.74 32.04
CA LEU A 197 -1.50 -12.18 32.39
C LEU A 197 -1.46 -11.73 33.85
N ARG A 198 -2.48 -10.98 34.30
CA ARG A 198 -2.59 -10.52 35.70
C ARG A 198 -2.76 -11.66 36.70
N ALA A 199 -3.43 -12.75 36.30
CA ALA A 199 -3.60 -13.93 37.15
C ALA A 199 -2.31 -14.75 37.30
N VAL A 200 -1.48 -14.82 36.26
CA VAL A 200 -0.18 -15.51 36.29
C VAL A 200 0.88 -14.63 36.95
N PHE A 201 0.85 -13.32 36.68
CA PHE A 201 1.84 -12.35 37.13
C PHE A 201 1.16 -11.17 37.83
N PRO A 202 0.98 -11.24 39.16
CA PRO A 202 0.29 -10.20 39.94
C PRO A 202 0.92 -8.79 39.87
N GLN A 203 2.18 -8.68 39.46
CA GLN A 203 2.85 -7.40 39.22
C GLN A 203 2.08 -6.50 38.23
N PHE A 204 1.48 -7.07 37.18
CA PHE A 204 0.69 -6.31 36.20
C PHE A 204 -0.72 -5.95 36.70
N ALA A 205 -1.08 -6.39 37.91
CA ALA A 205 -2.31 -6.03 38.61
C ALA A 205 -2.10 -4.91 39.64
N GLN A 206 -0.88 -4.35 39.75
CA GLN A 206 -0.62 -3.22 40.62
C GLN A 206 -1.49 -2.02 40.22
N ARG A 207 -2.06 -1.35 41.22
CA ARG A 207 -2.90 -0.15 41.02
C ARG A 207 -2.05 1.11 40.98
N ASP A 208 -2.49 2.08 40.19
CA ASP A 208 -1.85 3.38 40.15
C ASP A 208 -1.98 4.11 41.50
N ARG A 209 -1.00 4.98 41.81
CA ARG A 209 -0.97 5.79 43.05
C ARG A 209 -2.21 6.66 43.21
N ASN A 210 -2.85 7.04 42.11
CA ASN A 210 -4.04 7.89 42.12
C ASN A 210 -5.35 7.11 42.32
N GLY A 211 -5.29 5.78 42.44
CA GLY A 211 -6.46 4.93 42.69
C GLY A 211 -7.41 4.75 41.50
N GLN A 212 -7.18 5.44 40.39
CA GLN A 212 -7.95 5.30 39.15
C GLN A 212 -7.30 4.24 38.24
N GLY A 213 -7.64 2.97 38.46
CA GLY A 213 -7.24 1.86 37.58
C GLY A 213 -5.88 1.23 37.87
N TYR A 214 -5.35 0.53 36.87
CA TYR A 214 -4.09 -0.20 36.95
C TYR A 214 -2.90 0.70 36.58
N ALA A 215 -1.75 0.45 37.19
CA ALA A 215 -0.51 1.17 36.92
C ALA A 215 0.06 0.76 35.55
N GLN A 216 0.73 1.71 34.91
CA GLN A 216 1.57 1.44 33.74
C GLN A 216 2.78 0.61 34.17
N GLN A 217 3.19 -0.34 33.34
CA GLN A 217 4.31 -1.23 33.58
C GLN A 217 5.32 -1.13 32.44
N ASP A 218 6.49 -1.73 32.63
CA ASP A 218 7.53 -1.77 31.61
C ASP A 218 7.15 -2.77 30.51
N ALA A 219 7.30 -2.35 29.25
CA ALA A 219 7.07 -3.21 28.09
C ALA A 219 8.11 -4.32 28.01
N GLU A 220 9.35 -4.08 28.45
CA GLU A 220 10.39 -5.11 28.46
C GLU A 220 10.04 -6.25 29.42
N GLU A 221 9.56 -5.91 30.60
CA GLU A 221 9.17 -6.90 31.59
C GLU A 221 7.99 -7.74 31.09
N ALA A 222 6.98 -7.09 30.50
CA ALA A 222 5.86 -7.79 29.86
C ALA A 222 6.34 -8.73 28.73
N PHE A 223 7.21 -8.24 27.84
CA PHE A 223 7.75 -8.99 26.71
C PHE A 223 8.53 -10.23 27.18
N SER A 224 9.44 -10.07 28.15
CA SER A 224 10.23 -11.15 28.74
C SER A 224 9.36 -12.21 29.44
N GLN A 225 8.34 -11.79 30.19
CA GLN A 225 7.43 -12.73 30.85
C GLN A 225 6.57 -13.52 29.86
N ILE A 226 6.12 -12.89 28.78
CA ILE A 226 5.39 -13.56 27.70
C ILE A 226 6.28 -14.61 27.04
N ILE A 227 7.52 -14.27 26.68
CA ILE A 227 8.47 -15.22 26.09
C ILE A 227 8.75 -16.40 27.01
N ASN A 228 8.94 -16.16 28.31
CA ASN A 228 9.18 -17.24 29.28
C ASN A 228 7.99 -18.21 29.38
N GLN A 229 6.75 -17.72 29.32
CA GLN A 229 5.56 -18.57 29.29
C GLN A 229 5.45 -19.36 27.97
N LEU A 230 5.76 -18.72 26.84
CA LEU A 230 5.79 -19.39 25.54
C LEU A 230 6.85 -20.48 25.52
N ARG A 231 8.03 -20.23 26.11
CA ARG A 231 9.11 -21.22 26.23
C ARG A 231 8.66 -22.48 26.97
N ALA A 232 7.94 -22.32 28.08
CA ALA A 232 7.49 -23.43 28.91
C ALA A 232 6.36 -24.26 28.26
N LYS A 233 5.59 -23.69 27.32
CA LYS A 233 4.37 -24.29 26.76
C LYS A 233 4.51 -24.76 25.31
N LEU A 234 5.26 -24.03 24.49
CA LEU A 234 5.46 -24.35 23.08
C LEU A 234 6.67 -25.25 22.91
N THR A 235 6.42 -26.54 22.76
CA THR A 235 7.45 -27.55 22.44
C THR A 235 7.28 -28.05 21.02
N ILE A 236 8.36 -28.02 20.25
CA ILE A 236 8.46 -28.61 18.92
C ILE A 236 9.04 -30.02 19.10
N THR A 237 8.40 -31.01 18.52
CA THR A 237 8.94 -32.36 18.36
C THR A 237 9.54 -32.49 16.98
N GLU A 238 10.85 -32.66 16.88
CA GLU A 238 11.52 -32.96 15.62
C GLU A 238 11.99 -34.42 15.59
N GLY A 239 11.58 -35.15 14.54
CA GLY A 239 11.88 -36.57 14.33
C GLY A 239 10.66 -37.49 14.34
N GLU A 240 10.69 -38.55 13.52
CA GLU A 240 9.71 -39.65 13.55
C GLU A 240 10.24 -40.80 14.43
N GLY A 241 9.48 -41.22 15.45
CA GLY A 241 9.80 -42.38 16.31
C GLY A 241 10.29 -42.04 17.74
N GLU A 242 10.90 -43.02 18.42
CA GLU A 242 11.33 -42.95 19.84
C GLU A 242 12.54 -42.03 20.12
N SER A 243 13.15 -41.45 19.08
CA SER A 243 14.29 -40.52 19.18
C SER A 243 13.88 -39.05 18.93
N ALA A 244 12.61 -38.69 19.17
CA ALA A 244 12.14 -37.33 19.00
C ALA A 244 12.72 -36.40 20.09
N THR A 245 13.57 -35.45 19.69
CA THR A 245 14.05 -34.39 20.58
C THR A 245 12.95 -33.36 20.75
N LYS A 246 12.51 -33.15 21.99
CA LYS A 246 11.57 -32.08 22.35
C LYS A 246 12.36 -30.82 22.64
N THR A 247 12.37 -29.88 21.71
CA THR A 247 12.98 -28.55 21.90
C THR A 247 11.88 -27.50 22.06
N SER A 248 12.11 -26.51 22.91
CA SER A 248 11.19 -25.38 23.01
C SER A 248 11.27 -24.53 21.75
N PHE A 249 10.13 -23.98 21.29
CA PHE A 249 10.11 -23.03 20.17
C PHE A 249 11.05 -21.85 20.41
N VAL A 250 11.04 -21.32 21.63
CA VAL A 250 11.87 -20.18 22.03
C VAL A 250 13.35 -20.56 22.00
N ASP A 251 13.68 -21.76 22.50
CA ASP A 251 15.07 -22.25 22.51
C ASP A 251 15.61 -22.50 21.10
N LYS A 252 14.73 -22.81 20.15
CA LYS A 252 15.11 -23.03 18.75
C LYS A 252 15.30 -21.72 17.98
N TYR A 253 14.33 -20.80 18.07
CA TYR A 253 14.27 -19.62 17.18
C TYR A 253 14.71 -18.30 17.81
N LEU A 254 14.65 -18.16 19.14
CA LEU A 254 14.94 -16.91 19.86
C LEU A 254 16.16 -17.01 20.79
N ALA A 255 16.63 -18.22 21.14
CA ALA A 255 17.77 -18.39 22.02
C ALA A 255 19.10 -18.38 21.27
N GLY A 256 20.02 -17.55 21.75
CA GLY A 256 21.44 -17.58 21.39
C GLY A 256 22.28 -18.18 22.51
N GLN A 257 23.53 -18.50 22.21
CA GLN A 257 24.51 -18.96 23.20
C GLN A 257 25.69 -18.01 23.21
N PHE A 258 26.09 -17.61 24.42
CA PHE A 258 27.35 -16.94 24.69
C PHE A 258 28.41 -17.95 25.09
N GLU A 259 29.63 -17.66 24.69
CA GLU A 259 30.85 -18.19 25.25
C GLU A 259 31.56 -17.02 25.94
N SER A 260 31.73 -17.14 27.25
CA SER A 260 32.27 -16.09 28.09
C SER A 260 33.60 -16.52 28.69
N VAL A 261 34.60 -15.67 28.49
CA VAL A 261 35.93 -15.81 29.07
C VAL A 261 36.04 -14.82 30.23
N THR A 262 36.31 -15.32 31.44
CA THR A 262 36.47 -14.48 32.64
C THR A 262 37.93 -14.43 33.04
N GLU A 263 38.51 -13.22 33.01
CA GLU A 263 39.91 -12.93 33.33
C GLU A 263 40.00 -12.02 34.57
N CYS A 264 40.96 -12.26 35.47
CA CYS A 264 41.24 -11.32 36.57
C CYS A 264 41.95 -10.07 36.02
N GLU A 265 41.56 -8.86 36.41
CA GLU A 265 42.22 -7.62 35.97
C GLU A 265 43.47 -7.27 36.78
N ASP A 266 43.67 -7.90 37.94
CA ASP A 266 44.80 -7.62 38.83
C ASP A 266 46.12 -8.16 38.23
N PRO A 267 47.12 -7.30 37.97
CA PRO A 267 48.41 -7.74 37.41
C PRO A 267 49.11 -8.76 38.31
N ALA A 268 48.92 -8.72 39.63
CA ALA A 268 49.52 -9.68 40.54
C ALA A 268 48.92 -11.09 40.37
N ALA A 269 47.62 -11.21 40.10
CA ALA A 269 46.96 -12.49 39.84
C ALA A 269 47.37 -13.09 38.49
N LYS A 270 47.59 -12.24 37.47
CA LYS A 270 48.08 -12.68 36.16
C LYS A 270 49.51 -13.20 36.23
N GLU A 271 50.38 -12.54 36.99
CA GLU A 271 51.76 -13.00 37.23
C GLU A 271 51.83 -14.30 38.05
N LEU A 272 50.83 -14.55 38.90
CA LEU A 272 50.67 -15.79 39.67
C LEU A 272 50.06 -16.96 38.88
N GLY A 273 49.71 -16.75 37.60
CA GLY A 273 49.27 -17.81 36.69
C GLY A 273 47.79 -18.19 36.80
N GLU A 274 46.89 -17.26 37.17
CA GLU A 274 45.45 -17.53 37.17
C GLU A 274 44.92 -17.70 35.74
N GLU A 275 44.47 -18.92 35.38
CA GLU A 275 43.93 -19.21 34.05
C GLU A 275 42.50 -18.64 33.87
N PRO A 276 42.17 -18.12 32.68
CA PRO A 276 40.83 -17.64 32.38
C PRO A 276 39.80 -18.76 32.41
N SER A 277 38.69 -18.55 33.11
CA SER A 277 37.59 -19.52 33.12
C SER A 277 36.65 -19.31 31.94
N GLN A 278 36.34 -20.39 31.22
CA GLN A 278 35.37 -20.42 30.13
C GLN A 278 34.01 -20.89 30.66
N SER A 279 32.95 -20.21 30.27
CA SER A 279 31.56 -20.56 30.61
C SER A 279 30.67 -20.36 29.40
N SER A 280 29.65 -21.21 29.24
CA SER A 280 28.64 -21.06 28.18
C SER A 280 27.29 -20.76 28.80
N ASP A 281 26.70 -19.63 28.40
CA ASP A 281 25.42 -19.12 28.91
C ASP A 281 24.42 -18.95 27.76
N VAL A 282 23.14 -19.25 27.98
CA VAL A 282 22.06 -19.05 26.98
C VAL A 282 21.42 -17.68 27.18
N PHE A 283 21.17 -16.94 26.10
CA PHE A 283 20.51 -15.64 26.14
C PHE A 283 19.30 -15.58 25.19
N TYR A 284 18.29 -14.78 25.56
CA TYR A 284 17.07 -14.54 24.75
C TYR A 284 16.96 -13.10 24.24
N LYS A 285 17.80 -12.21 24.79
CA LYS A 285 17.88 -10.81 24.45
C LYS A 285 19.32 -10.32 24.57
N LEU A 286 19.69 -9.36 23.75
CA LEU A 286 20.94 -8.62 23.86
C LEU A 286 20.66 -7.28 24.53
N ASP A 287 21.27 -7.06 25.70
CA ASP A 287 21.17 -5.80 26.40
C ASP A 287 22.17 -4.79 25.81
N CYS A 288 21.65 -3.65 25.36
CA CYS A 288 22.42 -2.51 24.90
C CYS A 288 22.51 -1.48 26.04
N HIS A 289 23.66 -1.41 26.70
CA HIS A 289 23.91 -0.41 27.74
C HIS A 289 24.22 0.94 27.11
N ILE A 290 23.53 1.99 27.57
CA ILE A 290 23.67 3.34 27.02
C ILE A 290 24.50 4.18 28.00
N GLY A 291 25.77 4.36 27.66
CA GLY A 291 26.72 5.19 28.40
C GLY A 291 26.79 6.63 27.89
N LYS A 292 27.77 7.37 28.41
CA LYS A 292 28.11 8.72 27.90
C LYS A 292 28.75 8.69 26.52
N GLU A 293 29.40 7.58 26.17
CA GLU A 293 30.19 7.44 24.95
C GLU A 293 29.42 6.73 23.82
N THR A 294 28.30 6.06 24.14
CA THR A 294 27.51 5.29 23.17
C THR A 294 26.68 6.21 22.28
N ASN A 295 26.95 6.20 20.97
CA ASN A 295 26.17 6.92 19.95
C ASN A 295 25.48 5.96 18.98
N HIS A 296 26.09 4.79 18.76
CA HIS A 296 25.58 3.73 17.92
C HIS A 296 25.17 2.52 18.78
N LEU A 297 24.23 1.73 18.27
CA LEU A 297 23.79 0.50 18.91
C LEU A 297 24.95 -0.48 19.13
N GLN A 298 25.90 -0.56 18.19
CA GLN A 298 27.05 -1.46 18.24
C GLN A 298 27.91 -1.21 19.49
N ASP A 299 28.22 0.07 19.79
CA ASP A 299 28.97 0.45 20.98
C ASP A 299 28.28 -0.02 22.27
N GLY A 300 26.96 0.11 22.31
CA GLY A 300 26.15 -0.28 23.48
C GLY A 300 26.04 -1.80 23.66
N ILE A 301 26.03 -2.56 22.56
CA ILE A 301 26.10 -4.04 22.61
C ILE A 301 27.49 -4.48 23.05
N LEU A 302 28.57 -3.88 22.52
CA LEU A 302 29.94 -4.18 22.97
C LEU A 302 30.12 -3.94 24.46
N SER A 303 29.58 -2.82 24.96
CA SER A 303 29.56 -2.53 26.40
C SER A 303 28.70 -3.51 27.20
N GLY A 304 27.69 -4.14 26.60
CA GLY A 304 26.87 -5.20 27.23
C GLY A 304 27.54 -6.57 27.25
N LEU A 305 28.47 -6.82 26.33
CA LEU A 305 29.24 -8.06 26.27
C LEU A 305 30.42 -8.08 27.26
N GLU A 306 30.83 -6.91 27.75
CA GLU A 306 31.88 -6.76 28.77
C GLU A 306 31.26 -6.44 30.12
N GLU A 307 31.41 -7.35 31.09
CA GLU A 307 30.93 -7.18 32.46
C GLU A 307 32.11 -7.24 33.44
N HIS A 308 32.12 -6.35 34.43
CA HIS A 308 33.07 -6.40 35.53
C HIS A 308 32.40 -7.05 36.74
N ILE A 309 32.97 -8.15 37.22
CA ILE A 309 32.44 -8.95 38.33
C ILE A 309 33.46 -8.94 39.46
N GLU A 310 33.01 -8.64 40.68
CA GLU A 310 33.83 -8.82 41.88
C GLU A 310 33.77 -10.29 42.32
N LYS A 311 34.91 -10.98 42.28
CA LYS A 311 35.06 -12.34 42.81
C LYS A 311 36.23 -12.39 43.77
N ASN A 312 36.15 -13.30 44.74
CA ASN A 312 37.29 -13.60 45.60
C ASN A 312 38.30 -14.42 44.80
N SER A 313 39.51 -13.88 44.59
CA SER A 313 40.58 -14.64 43.91
C SER A 313 41.15 -15.68 44.87
N PRO A 314 41.16 -16.97 44.49
CA PRO A 314 41.70 -18.02 45.34
C PRO A 314 43.22 -17.88 45.57
N LEU A 315 43.94 -17.14 44.71
CA LEU A 315 45.38 -16.92 44.81
C LEU A 315 45.74 -15.69 45.64
N LEU A 316 44.97 -14.61 45.53
CA LEU A 316 45.20 -13.38 46.30
C LEU A 316 44.49 -13.38 47.66
N GLY A 317 43.46 -14.22 47.84
CA GLY A 317 42.63 -14.27 49.05
C GLY A 317 41.78 -13.00 49.27
N THR A 318 41.78 -12.08 48.31
CA THR A 318 41.05 -10.81 48.34
C THR A 318 40.02 -10.74 47.21
N ASN A 319 39.03 -9.87 47.36
CA ASN A 319 38.10 -9.58 46.28
C ASN A 319 38.81 -8.74 45.22
N SER A 320 38.92 -9.30 44.01
CA SER A 320 39.53 -8.65 42.85
C SER A 320 38.48 -8.48 41.76
N LEU A 321 38.71 -7.51 40.88
CA LEU A 321 37.85 -7.26 39.72
C LEU A 321 38.20 -8.25 38.61
N TYR A 322 37.20 -8.99 38.16
CA TYR A 322 37.28 -9.88 37.01
C TYR A 322 36.53 -9.26 35.84
N LYS A 323 37.14 -9.29 34.66
CA LYS A 323 36.50 -8.90 33.40
C LYS A 323 35.96 -10.14 32.71
N LYS A 324 34.63 -10.26 32.63
CA LYS A 324 33.93 -11.27 31.83
C LYS A 324 33.69 -10.70 30.44
N ARG A 325 34.29 -11.33 29.42
CA ARG A 325 34.06 -11.01 28.01
C ARG A 325 33.21 -12.09 27.39
N SER A 326 31.99 -11.75 27.01
CA SER A 326 31.06 -12.65 26.32
C SER A 326 31.16 -12.45 24.82
N ARG A 327 31.13 -13.55 24.07
CA ARG A 327 31.07 -13.60 22.60
C ARG A 327 29.97 -14.55 22.17
N ILE A 328 29.31 -14.27 21.06
CA ILE A 328 28.19 -15.09 20.60
C ILE A 328 28.72 -16.33 19.89
N ALA A 329 28.41 -17.51 20.42
CA ALA A 329 28.75 -18.81 19.85
C ALA A 329 27.63 -19.38 18.96
N ARG A 330 26.37 -19.05 19.27
CA ARG A 330 25.19 -19.46 18.46
C ARG A 330 24.24 -18.28 18.27
N LEU A 331 23.81 -18.07 17.03
CA LEU A 331 22.90 -17.00 16.63
C LEU A 331 21.46 -17.50 16.43
N PRO A 332 20.45 -16.86 17.04
CA PRO A 332 19.03 -17.20 16.83
C PRO A 332 18.50 -16.67 15.49
N LYS A 333 17.40 -17.23 14.98
CA LYS A 333 16.70 -16.66 13.82
C LYS A 333 16.11 -15.28 14.12
N TYR A 334 15.62 -15.08 15.34
CA TYR A 334 15.09 -13.79 15.81
C TYR A 334 15.94 -13.27 16.96
N LEU A 335 16.49 -12.08 16.78
CA LEU A 335 17.35 -11.44 17.75
C LEU A 335 16.61 -10.25 18.38
N THR A 336 16.35 -10.34 19.68
CA THR A 336 15.76 -9.24 20.45
C THR A 336 16.88 -8.39 21.02
N VAL A 337 16.90 -7.09 20.71
CA VAL A 337 17.83 -6.12 21.28
C VAL A 337 17.06 -5.18 22.20
N HIS A 338 17.47 -5.12 23.46
CA HIS A 338 16.86 -4.30 24.49
C HIS A 338 17.75 -3.11 24.82
N PHE A 339 17.23 -1.90 24.70
CA PHE A 339 17.91 -0.68 25.11
C PHE A 339 17.67 -0.44 26.60
N VAL A 340 18.71 -0.61 27.41
CA VAL A 340 18.64 -0.41 28.87
C VAL A 340 18.59 1.09 29.19
N ARG A 341 17.45 1.72 28.91
CA ARG A 341 17.21 3.16 29.08
C ARG A 341 16.73 3.50 30.48
N PHE A 342 16.00 2.61 31.14
CA PHE A 342 15.47 2.87 32.46
C PHE A 342 16.50 2.50 33.52
N TYR A 343 16.77 3.44 34.42
CA TYR A 343 17.64 3.20 35.56
C TYR A 343 17.08 3.87 36.81
N TRP A 344 17.45 3.33 37.97
CA TRP A 344 17.09 3.92 39.24
C TRP A 344 18.04 5.07 39.58
N LYS A 345 17.55 6.31 39.57
CA LYS A 345 18.35 7.46 39.97
C LYS A 345 18.34 7.60 41.49
N ARG A 346 19.44 7.19 42.14
CA ARG A 346 19.61 7.20 43.61
C ARG A 346 19.41 8.58 44.24
N GLU A 347 19.80 9.65 43.56
CA GLU A 347 19.64 11.03 44.07
C GLU A 347 18.17 11.43 44.23
N THR A 348 17.34 11.08 43.24
CA THR A 348 15.93 11.48 43.22
C THR A 348 14.99 10.38 43.74
N GLN A 349 15.52 9.18 44.02
CA GLN A 349 14.77 7.98 44.40
C GLN A 349 13.58 7.73 43.45
N LYS A 350 13.84 7.90 42.15
CA LYS A 350 12.86 7.75 41.07
C LYS A 350 13.51 7.00 39.92
N LYS A 351 12.71 6.20 39.22
CA LYS A 351 13.09 5.66 37.90
C LYS A 351 13.23 6.83 36.93
N ALA A 352 14.35 6.87 36.22
CA ALA A 352 14.63 7.87 35.19
C ALA A 352 14.97 7.17 33.88
N LYS A 353 14.63 7.82 32.77
CA LYS A 353 14.94 7.34 31.43
C LYS A 353 16.15 8.07 30.84
N ILE A 354 17.04 7.32 30.21
CA ILE A 354 18.16 7.86 29.42
C ILE A 354 17.63 8.34 28.07
N MET A 355 17.57 9.67 27.90
CA MET A 355 17.05 10.34 26.69
C MET A 355 18.12 10.56 25.62
N ARG A 356 19.29 9.93 25.74
CA ARG A 356 20.37 10.03 24.75
C ARG A 356 19.92 9.43 23.42
N LYS A 357 20.30 10.09 22.33
CA LYS A 357 20.11 9.58 20.97
C LYS A 357 21.06 8.42 20.74
N VAL A 358 20.52 7.26 20.38
CA VAL A 358 21.29 6.06 19.99
C VAL A 358 20.76 5.61 18.66
N THR A 359 21.62 5.65 17.64
CA THR A 359 21.25 5.22 16.29
C THR A 359 21.32 3.70 16.20
N PHE A 360 20.33 3.10 15.53
CA PHE A 360 20.29 1.67 15.26
C PHE A 360 20.13 1.45 13.76
N PRO A 361 20.88 0.51 13.17
CA PRO A 361 20.81 0.27 11.74
C PRO A 361 19.59 -0.59 11.39
N ALA A 362 19.04 -0.37 10.19
CA ALA A 362 17.98 -1.22 9.64
C ALA A 362 18.48 -2.64 9.34
N GLU A 363 19.74 -2.76 8.89
CA GLU A 363 20.44 -4.03 8.72
C GLU A 363 21.58 -4.13 9.76
N LEU A 364 21.52 -5.13 10.63
CA LEU A 364 22.50 -5.35 11.69
C LEU A 364 23.47 -6.47 11.28
N ASP A 365 24.76 -6.14 11.22
CA ASP A 365 25.85 -7.12 11.11
C ASP A 365 26.32 -7.48 12.53
N VAL A 366 26.18 -8.76 12.90
CA VAL A 366 26.58 -9.25 14.23
C VAL A 366 27.91 -9.99 14.23
N VAL A 367 28.58 -10.10 13.09
CA VAL A 367 29.83 -10.88 12.95
C VAL A 367 30.93 -10.35 13.88
N GLU A 368 30.92 -9.05 14.19
CA GLU A 368 31.84 -8.43 15.15
C GLU A 368 31.67 -8.94 16.59
N PHE A 369 30.48 -9.41 16.95
CA PHE A 369 30.15 -9.88 18.31
C PHE A 369 30.33 -11.39 18.48
N CYS A 370 30.62 -12.11 17.39
CA CYS A 370 30.71 -13.56 17.36
C CYS A 370 32.08 -14.07 17.83
N THR A 371 32.16 -15.36 18.18
CA THR A 371 33.44 -16.05 18.41
C THR A 371 34.24 -16.15 17.12
N ASP A 372 35.57 -16.27 17.22
CA ASP A 372 36.45 -16.34 16.04
C ASP A 372 36.15 -17.55 15.15
N ASP A 373 35.68 -18.65 15.75
CA ASP A 373 35.29 -19.86 15.02
C ASP A 373 34.00 -19.65 14.23
N LEU A 374 32.97 -19.08 14.86
CA LEU A 374 31.73 -18.74 14.16
C LEU A 374 31.97 -17.68 13.09
N ARG A 375 32.84 -16.71 13.35
CA ARG A 375 33.20 -15.66 12.39
C ARG A 375 33.81 -16.25 11.11
N LYS A 376 34.69 -17.24 11.20
CA LYS A 376 35.26 -17.92 10.02
C LYS A 376 34.20 -18.62 9.17
N GLN A 377 33.15 -19.16 9.80
CA GLN A 377 32.05 -19.82 9.10
C GLN A 377 31.11 -18.81 8.43
N LEU A 378 30.82 -17.69 9.10
CA LEU A 378 29.83 -16.70 8.62
C LEU A 378 30.36 -15.75 7.54
N ILE A 379 31.65 -15.35 7.59
CA ILE A 379 32.23 -14.40 6.62
C ILE A 379 31.99 -14.82 5.15
N PRO A 380 32.32 -16.06 4.69
CA PRO A 380 32.14 -16.42 3.29
C PRO A 380 30.67 -16.40 2.85
N ILE A 381 29.76 -16.85 3.71
CA ILE A 381 28.32 -16.84 3.43
C ILE A 381 27.81 -15.40 3.34
N ARG A 382 28.19 -14.54 4.30
CA ARG A 382 27.80 -13.13 4.36
C ARG A 382 28.23 -12.37 3.12
N ASP A 383 29.49 -12.51 2.73
CA ASP A 383 30.06 -11.74 1.62
C ASP A 383 29.40 -12.14 0.30
N LYS A 384 29.13 -13.44 0.11
CA LYS A 384 28.36 -13.93 -1.04
C LYS A 384 26.89 -13.45 -1.05
N VAL A 385 26.22 -13.41 0.11
CA VAL A 385 24.87 -12.84 0.23
C VAL A 385 24.86 -11.35 -0.14
N ARG A 386 25.87 -10.58 0.26
CA ARG A 386 26.00 -9.16 -0.10
C ARG A 386 26.25 -8.97 -1.59
N GLU A 387 27.07 -9.81 -2.21
CA GLU A 387 27.31 -9.80 -3.66
C GLU A 387 26.01 -10.05 -4.43
N ILE A 388 25.29 -11.13 -4.12
CA ILE A 388 24.01 -11.48 -4.79
C ILE A 388 23.01 -10.32 -4.66
N ARG A 389 22.85 -9.77 -3.45
CA ARG A 389 21.92 -8.65 -3.23
C ARG A 389 22.32 -7.39 -3.98
N LYS A 390 23.61 -7.09 -4.06
CA LYS A 390 24.12 -5.95 -4.83
C LYS A 390 23.83 -6.13 -6.31
N GLU A 391 24.07 -7.32 -6.86
CA GLU A 391 23.76 -7.65 -8.24
C GLU A 391 22.26 -7.53 -8.54
N GLU A 392 21.39 -8.06 -7.67
CA GLU A 392 19.93 -7.93 -7.82
C GLU A 392 19.48 -6.47 -7.86
N VAL A 393 20.01 -5.62 -6.96
CA VAL A 393 19.71 -4.18 -6.92
C VAL A 393 20.26 -3.46 -8.14
N ASP A 394 21.45 -3.82 -8.62
CA ASP A 394 22.06 -3.19 -9.80
C ASP A 394 21.30 -3.56 -11.09
N VAL A 395 20.79 -4.81 -11.20
CA VAL A 395 19.89 -5.23 -12.28
C VAL A 395 18.58 -4.43 -12.23
N GLU A 396 17.97 -4.28 -11.05
CA GLU A 396 16.73 -3.50 -10.90
C GLU A 396 16.94 -2.02 -11.28
N ARG A 397 18.07 -1.42 -10.85
CA ARG A 397 18.43 -0.05 -11.23
C ARG A 397 18.66 0.08 -12.74
N ALA A 398 19.27 -0.93 -13.37
CA ALA A 398 19.45 -0.98 -14.82
C ALA A 398 18.09 -1.02 -15.54
N GLN A 399 17.17 -1.88 -15.09
CA GLN A 399 15.80 -1.95 -15.63
C GLN A 399 15.04 -0.64 -15.44
N LYS A 400 15.16 0.02 -14.28
CA LYS A 400 14.53 1.33 -14.04
C LYS A 400 15.11 2.41 -14.96
N ARG A 401 16.43 2.41 -15.18
CA ARG A 401 17.10 3.31 -16.13
C ARG A 401 16.65 3.06 -17.56
N GLN A 402 16.55 1.80 -17.99
CA GLN A 402 16.05 1.43 -19.32
C GLN A 402 14.61 1.86 -19.52
N ARG A 403 13.71 1.61 -18.55
CA ARG A 403 12.31 2.09 -18.61
C ARG A 403 12.23 3.60 -18.74
N ILE A 404 13.01 4.35 -17.96
CA ILE A 404 13.07 5.81 -18.04
C ILE A 404 13.65 6.26 -19.39
N ALA A 405 14.64 5.55 -19.93
CA ALA A 405 15.21 5.84 -21.25
C ALA A 405 14.19 5.63 -22.37
N VAL A 406 13.47 4.50 -22.37
CA VAL A 406 12.37 4.21 -23.30
C VAL A 406 11.27 5.26 -23.19
N GLU A 407 10.87 5.64 -21.97
CA GLU A 407 9.86 6.69 -21.76
C GLU A 407 10.34 8.05 -22.28
N ARG A 408 11.63 8.36 -22.13
CA ARG A 408 12.24 9.59 -22.66
C ARG A 408 12.31 9.61 -24.18
N GLU A 409 12.66 8.47 -24.80
CA GLU A 409 12.65 8.32 -26.26
C GLU A 409 11.24 8.40 -26.84
N GLU A 410 10.25 7.81 -26.17
CA GLU A 410 8.84 7.93 -26.56
C GLU A 410 8.32 9.36 -26.44
N ARG A 411 8.73 10.10 -25.39
CA ARG A 411 8.42 11.53 -25.24
C ARG A 411 9.06 12.36 -26.36
N GLN A 412 10.33 12.10 -26.70
CA GLN A 412 10.99 12.77 -27.82
C GLN A 412 10.35 12.45 -29.17
N LYS A 413 9.96 11.19 -29.42
CA LYS A 413 9.25 10.80 -30.65
C LYS A 413 7.88 11.50 -30.78
N LYS A 414 7.14 11.64 -29.68
CA LYS A 414 5.87 12.41 -29.67
C LYS A 414 6.07 13.90 -29.91
N GLU A 415 7.14 14.49 -29.37
CA GLU A 415 7.49 15.90 -29.63
C GLU A 415 7.89 16.14 -31.08
N THR A 416 8.54 15.18 -31.74
CA THR A 416 8.85 15.27 -33.18
C THR A 416 7.62 15.03 -34.07
N ASP A 417 6.70 14.13 -33.71
CA ASP A 417 5.47 13.86 -34.47
C ASP A 417 4.46 15.02 -34.42
N LEU A 418 4.46 15.82 -33.34
CA LEU A 418 3.63 17.03 -33.21
C LEU A 418 4.20 18.25 -33.95
N GLY A 419 5.41 18.15 -34.52
CA GLY A 419 6.11 19.23 -35.21
C GLY A 419 5.98 19.24 -36.75
N GLU A 420 5.49 18.16 -37.37
CA GLU A 420 5.36 18.04 -38.83
C GLU A 420 3.93 18.34 -39.32
N SER A 421 3.43 19.55 -39.05
CA SER A 421 2.34 20.13 -39.84
C SER A 421 2.33 21.65 -39.84
N VAL A 422 3.45 22.28 -40.24
CA VAL A 422 3.47 23.60 -40.89
C VAL A 422 4.60 23.63 -41.92
N GLU A 423 4.23 23.96 -43.16
CA GLU A 423 5.04 23.90 -44.38
C GLU A 423 6.17 24.97 -44.48
N PRO A 424 7.01 25.00 -45.56
CA PRO A 424 8.46 25.08 -45.47
C PRO A 424 8.99 26.45 -45.89
N MET A 425 9.62 27.20 -44.98
CA MET A 425 10.37 28.39 -45.40
C MET A 425 11.44 28.83 -44.41
N GLN A 426 12.45 27.99 -44.16
CA GLN A 426 13.74 28.46 -43.58
C GLN A 426 14.90 27.47 -43.72
N LYS A 427 14.91 26.63 -44.77
CA LYS A 427 16.17 26.06 -45.29
C LYS A 427 16.88 27.11 -46.14
N LYS A 428 17.52 28.10 -45.51
CA LYS A 428 18.58 28.97 -46.06
C LYS A 428 18.98 30.04 -45.02
N LYS A 429 19.54 29.62 -43.88
CA LYS A 429 20.41 30.42 -42.98
C LYS A 429 20.74 29.66 -41.69
N ALA A 430 21.27 28.45 -41.82
CA ALA A 430 21.95 27.74 -40.73
C ALA A 430 22.92 26.66 -41.28
N ALA A 431 23.31 26.78 -42.56
CA ALA A 431 24.27 25.89 -43.21
C ALA A 431 25.69 26.51 -43.27
N GLU A 432 25.90 27.66 -42.63
CA GLU A 432 27.18 28.37 -42.59
C GLU A 432 27.40 28.91 -41.18
N GLU A 433 27.69 28.06 -40.18
CA GLU A 433 28.44 28.49 -38.97
C GLU A 433 28.85 27.38 -37.97
N SER A 434 28.89 26.09 -38.36
CA SER A 434 29.50 25.05 -37.50
C SER A 434 30.48 24.12 -38.22
N LYS A 435 31.12 24.62 -39.29
CA LYS A 435 32.43 24.14 -39.75
C LYS A 435 33.54 24.94 -39.07
N ALA A 436 33.79 24.72 -37.78
CA ALA A 436 35.07 25.03 -37.12
C ALA A 436 35.05 24.63 -35.63
N LYS A 437 35.24 23.34 -35.34
CA LYS A 437 36.01 22.86 -34.18
C LYS A 437 36.21 21.36 -34.28
N SER A 438 37.02 20.98 -35.26
CA SER A 438 37.65 19.66 -35.36
C SER A 438 39.17 19.88 -35.27
N LYS A 439 39.75 19.62 -34.09
CA LYS A 439 41.14 19.20 -33.86
C LYS A 439 41.40 19.13 -32.36
N ASP A 440 41.42 17.91 -31.81
CA ASP A 440 42.66 17.32 -31.29
C ASP A 440 42.54 15.79 -31.14
N LYS A 441 43.68 15.16 -31.41
CA LYS A 441 44.12 13.74 -31.50
C LYS A 441 43.73 12.82 -30.33
N ASP A 442 43.92 11.50 -30.31
CA ASP A 442 44.23 10.38 -31.23
C ASP A 442 44.00 9.10 -30.39
N GLY A 443 43.58 8.00 -31.02
CA GLY A 443 43.95 6.63 -30.67
C GLY A 443 43.36 5.96 -29.42
N ASP A 444 42.33 5.13 -29.60
CA ASP A 444 42.40 3.74 -29.10
C ASP A 444 41.45 2.82 -29.91
N SER A 445 42.01 1.67 -30.30
CA SER A 445 41.43 0.38 -30.65
C SER A 445 39.94 0.30 -31.03
N GLN A 446 39.67 -0.01 -32.30
CA GLN A 446 38.43 -0.68 -32.70
C GLN A 446 38.36 -2.05 -32.02
N MET A 447 37.67 -2.16 -30.89
CA MET A 447 36.93 -3.37 -30.57
C MET A 447 35.56 -3.23 -31.22
N GLU A 448 35.29 -4.06 -32.23
CA GLU A 448 33.93 -4.41 -32.62
C GLU A 448 33.28 -5.14 -31.43
N GLU A 449 32.77 -4.39 -30.45
CA GLU A 449 31.79 -4.94 -29.53
C GLU A 449 30.48 -5.08 -30.30
N THR A 450 30.17 -6.32 -30.66
CA THR A 450 28.86 -6.72 -31.13
C THR A 450 27.88 -6.41 -29.99
N PHE A 451 27.07 -5.36 -30.15
CA PHE A 451 26.05 -4.99 -29.17
C PHE A 451 25.07 -6.17 -29.01
N LYS A 452 25.18 -6.92 -27.91
CA LYS A 452 24.19 -7.94 -27.51
C LYS A 452 22.84 -7.26 -27.34
N THR A 453 21.75 -7.96 -27.68
CA THR A 453 20.41 -7.42 -27.47
C THR A 453 20.09 -7.34 -25.98
N ASP A 454 19.28 -6.36 -25.56
CA ASP A 454 18.99 -6.12 -24.13
C ASP A 454 18.45 -7.38 -23.40
N ALA A 455 17.68 -8.22 -24.11
CA ALA A 455 17.17 -9.48 -23.58
C ALA A 455 18.27 -10.52 -23.30
N GLU A 456 19.35 -10.53 -24.09
CA GLU A 456 20.49 -11.44 -23.88
C GLU A 456 21.34 -11.00 -22.69
N TYR A 457 21.47 -9.68 -22.46
CA TYR A 457 22.15 -9.13 -21.27
C TYR A 457 21.38 -9.42 -19.98
N GLU A 458 20.05 -9.29 -20.00
CA GLU A 458 19.20 -9.64 -18.86
C GLU A 458 19.25 -11.14 -18.54
N ALA A 459 19.25 -12.00 -19.57
CA ALA A 459 19.39 -13.45 -19.40
C ALA A 459 20.76 -13.85 -18.83
N GLU A 460 21.86 -13.23 -19.29
CA GLU A 460 23.21 -13.46 -18.78
C GLU A 460 23.34 -13.06 -17.30
N LYS A 461 22.75 -11.93 -16.91
CA LYS A 461 22.72 -11.48 -15.50
C LYS A 461 21.81 -12.32 -14.61
N ALA A 462 20.67 -12.78 -15.12
CA ALA A 462 19.80 -13.70 -14.38
C ALA A 462 20.51 -15.04 -14.14
N GLU A 463 21.26 -15.54 -15.12
CA GLU A 463 22.04 -16.77 -14.98
C GLU A 463 23.22 -16.60 -14.02
N SER A 464 23.92 -15.45 -14.02
CA SER A 464 24.98 -15.19 -13.03
C SER A 464 24.44 -15.16 -11.60
N ILE A 465 23.27 -14.54 -11.39
CA ILE A 465 22.58 -14.53 -10.09
C ILE A 465 22.17 -15.95 -9.68
N ARG A 466 21.70 -16.78 -10.63
CA ARG A 466 21.33 -18.18 -10.38
C ARG A 466 22.53 -19.02 -9.96
N VAL A 467 23.64 -18.94 -10.69
CA VAL A 467 24.90 -19.61 -10.33
C VAL A 467 25.38 -19.18 -8.94
N ALA A 468 25.35 -17.88 -8.64
CA ALA A 468 25.74 -17.37 -7.33
C ALA A 468 24.83 -17.87 -6.20
N LYS A 469 23.52 -18.00 -6.42
CA LYS A 469 22.57 -18.61 -5.47
C LYS A 469 22.88 -20.08 -5.24
N LYS A 470 23.25 -20.83 -6.27
CA LYS A 470 23.64 -22.24 -6.16
C LYS A 470 24.92 -22.42 -5.34
N GLU A 471 25.94 -21.61 -5.62
CA GLU A 471 27.18 -21.58 -4.83
C GLU A 471 26.93 -21.24 -3.35
N LEU A 472 26.04 -20.27 -3.08
CA LEU A 472 25.63 -19.93 -1.72
C LEU A 472 24.99 -21.12 -1.00
N GLN A 473 24.10 -21.85 -1.67
CA GLN A 473 23.46 -23.05 -1.09
C GLN A 473 24.47 -24.16 -0.78
N GLU A 474 25.50 -24.33 -1.62
CA GLU A 474 26.56 -25.30 -1.38
C GLU A 474 27.41 -24.92 -0.16
N LEU A 475 27.79 -23.63 -0.02
CA LEU A 475 28.50 -23.13 1.16
C LEU A 475 27.68 -23.31 2.43
N VAL A 476 26.38 -23.02 2.37
CA VAL A 476 25.46 -23.19 3.51
C VAL A 476 25.33 -24.67 3.89
N LYS A 477 25.22 -25.59 2.91
CA LYS A 477 25.17 -27.04 3.17
C LYS A 477 26.45 -27.58 3.79
N GLN A 478 27.62 -27.05 3.40
CA GLN A 478 28.91 -27.45 3.97
C GLN A 478 29.11 -26.96 5.41
N GLN A 479 28.49 -25.83 5.78
CA GLN A 479 28.69 -25.17 7.08
C GLN A 479 27.54 -25.40 8.07
N SER A 480 26.35 -25.80 7.61
CA SER A 480 25.19 -25.97 8.48
C SER A 480 25.25 -27.29 9.26
N SER A 481 25.18 -27.19 10.59
CA SER A 481 25.00 -28.32 11.52
C SER A 481 23.57 -28.90 11.55
N GLY A 482 22.74 -28.63 10.53
CA GLY A 482 21.39 -29.20 10.40
C GLY A 482 20.30 -28.57 11.28
N ASP A 483 20.60 -27.51 12.03
CA ASP A 483 19.61 -26.84 12.89
C ASP A 483 18.90 -25.68 12.15
N SER A 484 17.64 -25.91 11.77
CA SER A 484 16.78 -24.94 11.06
C SER A 484 16.43 -23.67 11.86
N GLY A 485 16.77 -23.62 13.15
CA GLY A 485 16.57 -22.45 14.02
C GLY A 485 17.72 -21.44 14.03
N THR A 486 18.87 -21.77 13.42
CA THR A 486 20.09 -20.95 13.50
C THR A 486 20.22 -19.96 12.34
N ASN A 487 20.78 -18.78 12.60
CA ASN A 487 21.12 -17.84 11.53
C ASN A 487 22.42 -18.28 10.84
N GLN A 488 22.36 -18.39 9.50
CA GLN A 488 23.45 -18.90 8.66
C GLN A 488 24.28 -17.78 8.01
N SER A 489 23.76 -16.55 7.90
CA SER A 489 24.42 -15.45 7.19
C SER A 489 25.06 -14.40 8.11
N GLY A 490 24.72 -14.40 9.40
CA GLY A 490 25.17 -13.38 10.35
C GLY A 490 24.59 -11.98 10.10
N LEU A 491 23.67 -11.84 9.15
CA LEU A 491 22.98 -10.59 8.85
C LEU A 491 21.54 -10.65 9.38
N TYR A 492 21.10 -9.52 9.95
CA TYR A 492 19.74 -9.36 10.41
C TYR A 492 19.09 -8.10 9.82
N GLU A 493 17.79 -8.16 9.67
CA GLU A 493 16.94 -7.05 9.25
C GLU A 493 15.97 -6.68 10.37
N LEU A 494 15.79 -5.37 10.59
CA LEU A 494 14.87 -4.86 11.59
C LEU A 494 13.42 -5.17 11.21
N ARG A 495 12.71 -5.87 12.09
CA ARG A 495 11.33 -6.35 11.86
C ARG A 495 10.30 -5.55 12.64
N ALA A 496 10.58 -5.27 13.92
CA ALA A 496 9.70 -4.48 14.77
C ALA A 496 10.48 -3.61 15.75
N VAL A 497 9.92 -2.46 16.12
CA VAL A 497 10.47 -1.53 17.11
C VAL A 497 9.38 -1.15 18.10
N ILE A 498 9.60 -1.43 19.37
CA ILE A 498 8.79 -0.91 20.47
C ILE A 498 9.42 0.39 20.93
N THR A 499 8.62 1.45 20.95
CA THR A 499 9.04 2.78 21.38
C THR A 499 8.32 3.20 22.63
N HIS A 500 8.97 4.04 23.42
CA HIS A 500 8.40 4.68 24.57
C HIS A 500 8.55 6.19 24.46
N GLN A 501 7.47 6.93 24.70
CA GLN A 501 7.45 8.38 24.85
C GLN A 501 7.20 8.73 26.31
N GLY A 502 8.04 9.56 26.91
CA GLY A 502 7.92 9.95 28.33
C GLY A 502 9.23 9.83 29.10
N ALA A 503 9.26 10.46 30.28
CA ALA A 503 10.46 10.61 31.10
C ALA A 503 10.69 9.49 32.13
N SER A 504 9.65 8.69 32.45
CA SER A 504 9.68 7.60 33.42
C SER A 504 9.11 6.31 32.84
N ALA A 505 9.42 5.15 33.40
CA ALA A 505 8.77 3.88 33.01
C ALA A 505 7.31 3.81 33.47
N ASP A 506 7.00 4.45 34.61
CA ASP A 506 5.68 4.40 35.24
C ASP A 506 4.71 5.44 34.64
N SER A 507 5.17 6.27 33.69
CA SER A 507 4.34 7.26 33.00
C SER A 507 4.86 7.49 31.59
N GLY A 508 3.99 7.35 30.60
CA GLY A 508 4.32 7.65 29.22
C GLY A 508 3.40 6.90 28.27
N HIS A 509 3.83 6.73 27.03
CA HIS A 509 3.06 6.03 26.03
C HIS A 509 3.94 5.10 25.20
N TYR A 510 3.53 3.84 25.09
CA TYR A 510 4.23 2.84 24.28
C TYR A 510 3.53 2.66 22.94
N THR A 511 4.31 2.62 21.86
CA THR A 511 3.77 2.33 20.51
C THR A 511 4.70 1.36 19.80
N ALA A 512 4.16 0.56 18.88
CA ALA A 512 4.92 -0.41 18.11
C ALA A 512 5.00 0.01 16.63
N TYR A 513 6.16 -0.16 16.03
CA TYR A 513 6.37 -0.04 14.60
C TYR A 513 6.72 -1.44 14.07
N VAL A 514 6.02 -1.91 13.04
CA VAL A 514 6.26 -3.23 12.44
C VAL A 514 6.44 -3.07 10.95
N LYS A 515 7.47 -3.70 10.39
CA LYS A 515 7.72 -3.67 8.96
C LYS A 515 6.62 -4.41 8.20
N LYS A 516 6.09 -3.83 7.11
CA LYS A 516 5.07 -4.48 6.26
C LYS A 516 5.61 -5.84 5.75
N GLN A 517 4.74 -6.83 5.62
CA GLN A 517 5.09 -8.20 5.24
C GLN A 517 4.31 -8.53 3.97
N ASN A 518 4.99 -8.77 2.85
CA ASN A 518 4.37 -9.31 1.64
C ASN A 518 4.40 -10.84 1.71
N LYS A 519 3.23 -11.48 1.59
CA LYS A 519 3.09 -12.96 1.64
C LYS A 519 3.67 -13.64 0.37
N ASP A 520 3.97 -12.88 -0.68
CA ASP A 520 4.48 -13.38 -1.95
C ASP A 520 5.99 -13.68 -2.01
N ASN A 521 6.74 -13.42 -0.92
CA ASN A 521 8.20 -13.57 -0.93
C ASN A 521 8.68 -15.04 -1.01
N THR A 522 7.76 -16.02 -1.05
CA THR A 522 8.06 -17.45 -1.19
C THR A 522 7.81 -18.02 -2.59
N GLN A 523 7.14 -17.31 -3.51
CA GLN A 523 6.75 -17.88 -4.81
C GLN A 523 7.35 -17.19 -6.03
N THR A 524 7.93 -16.01 -5.88
CA THR A 524 8.70 -15.42 -6.98
C THR A 524 9.95 -14.78 -6.39
N GLY A 525 11.12 -15.11 -6.93
CA GLY A 525 12.32 -14.29 -6.73
C GLY A 525 12.19 -12.93 -7.42
N SER A 526 11.06 -12.23 -7.22
CA SER A 526 10.67 -11.05 -7.97
C SER A 526 10.49 -9.83 -7.08
N LYS A 527 11.34 -8.83 -7.36
CA LYS A 527 11.22 -7.41 -7.01
C LYS A 527 11.15 -7.10 -5.51
N ARG A 528 12.25 -6.55 -4.98
CA ARG A 528 12.21 -5.67 -3.81
C ARG A 528 11.42 -4.42 -4.19
N ARG A 529 10.09 -4.52 -4.20
CA ARG A 529 9.21 -3.41 -4.62
C ARG A 529 9.47 -2.24 -3.68
N GLU A 530 9.36 -1.00 -4.17
CA GLU A 530 9.45 0.24 -3.37
C GLU A 530 8.52 0.26 -2.13
N GLU A 531 7.60 -0.72 -2.00
CA GLU A 531 6.72 -0.95 -0.86
C GLU A 531 7.36 -1.70 0.33
N ASP A 532 8.52 -2.34 0.15
CA ASP A 532 9.26 -3.02 1.24
C ASP A 532 9.82 -2.03 2.28
N ASP A 533 9.79 -0.73 1.99
CA ASP A 533 10.26 0.34 2.89
C ASP A 533 9.13 0.95 3.74
N LYS A 534 7.92 0.40 3.66
CA LYS A 534 6.77 0.86 4.44
C LYS A 534 6.61 0.11 5.77
N TRP A 535 6.20 0.84 6.79
CA TRP A 535 6.03 0.37 8.16
C TRP A 535 4.62 0.65 8.65
N TRP A 536 4.09 -0.24 9.47
CA TRP A 536 2.87 -0.03 10.22
C TRP A 536 3.22 0.57 11.58
N TRP A 537 2.64 1.72 11.90
CA TRP A 537 2.67 2.31 13.23
C TRP A 537 1.39 1.97 13.97
N PHE A 538 1.52 1.13 15.00
CA PHE A 538 0.48 0.72 15.92
C PHE A 538 0.49 1.62 17.16
N ASN A 539 -0.49 2.50 17.21
CA ASN A 539 -0.77 3.37 18.34
C ASN A 539 -2.10 2.93 18.97
N ASP A 540 -2.04 1.87 19.78
CA ASP A 540 -3.19 1.17 20.35
C ASP A 540 -4.19 0.72 19.24
N ASP A 541 -5.38 1.31 19.21
CA ASP A 541 -6.45 1.02 18.25
C ASP A 541 -6.20 1.66 16.88
N THR A 542 -5.46 2.78 16.86
CA THR A 542 -5.13 3.49 15.62
C THR A 542 -3.91 2.89 14.93
N VAL A 543 -4.07 2.50 13.67
CA VAL A 543 -3.00 1.94 12.83
C VAL A 543 -2.79 2.83 11.62
N THR A 544 -1.54 3.23 11.38
CA THR A 544 -1.17 4.14 10.29
C THR A 544 0.05 3.63 9.54
N GLU A 545 0.14 3.94 8.24
CA GLU A 545 1.31 3.61 7.42
C GLU A 545 2.35 4.74 7.52
N VAL A 546 3.62 4.39 7.75
CA VAL A 546 4.75 5.33 7.85
C VAL A 546 5.94 4.85 7.02
N GLU A 547 6.76 5.79 6.56
CA GLU A 547 7.97 5.52 5.76
C GLU A 547 9.17 5.16 6.64
N ALA A 548 10.16 4.45 6.08
CA ALA A 548 11.40 4.08 6.77
C ALA A 548 12.16 5.28 7.38
N GLN A 549 12.10 6.48 6.76
CA GLN A 549 12.72 7.69 7.31
C GLN A 549 12.20 8.05 8.70
N LYS A 550 10.92 7.74 8.99
CA LYS A 550 10.34 7.96 10.32
C LYS A 550 11.00 7.07 11.36
N ILE A 551 11.41 5.86 11.01
CA ILE A 551 12.04 4.90 11.92
C ILE A 551 13.42 5.39 12.39
N GLU A 552 14.18 6.05 11.52
CA GLU A 552 15.48 6.64 11.90
C GLU A 552 15.34 7.74 12.97
N THR A 553 14.20 8.45 12.98
CA THR A 553 13.90 9.46 14.01
C THR A 553 13.66 8.85 15.39
N LEU A 554 13.37 7.55 15.47
CA LEU A 554 13.13 6.82 16.72
C LEU A 554 14.44 6.49 17.48
N SER A 555 15.59 6.87 16.94
CA SER A 555 16.89 6.87 17.66
C SER A 555 16.86 7.71 18.95
N GLY A 556 15.87 8.58 19.08
CA GLY A 556 15.58 9.37 20.28
C GLY A 556 16.27 10.73 20.28
N GLY A 557 16.36 11.32 21.48
CA GLY A 557 16.84 12.69 21.69
C GLY A 557 15.70 13.60 22.13
N GLY A 558 15.68 13.93 23.42
CA GLY A 558 14.58 14.69 24.03
C GLY A 558 13.37 13.81 24.37
N GLU A 559 12.19 14.42 24.56
CA GLU A 559 10.95 13.75 25.03
C GLU A 559 10.15 13.03 23.94
N SER A 560 10.72 12.86 22.74
CA SER A 560 10.11 12.16 21.61
C SER A 560 10.09 10.63 21.79
N HIS A 561 9.36 9.93 20.92
CA HIS A 561 9.38 8.47 20.85
C HIS A 561 10.82 7.99 20.66
N SER A 562 11.27 7.12 21.56
CA SER A 562 12.59 6.52 21.51
C SER A 562 12.48 5.00 21.55
N ALA A 563 13.28 4.32 20.73
CA ALA A 563 13.35 2.88 20.68
C ALA A 563 13.77 2.30 22.04
N LEU A 564 13.01 1.33 22.51
CA LEU A 564 13.24 0.58 23.74
C LEU A 564 13.60 -0.88 23.43
N ILE A 565 12.86 -1.52 22.52
CA ILE A 565 13.12 -2.90 22.09
C ILE A 565 13.10 -2.93 20.57
N CYS A 566 14.14 -3.52 19.98
CA CYS A 566 14.21 -3.78 18.55
C CYS A 566 14.22 -5.29 18.32
N LEU A 567 13.29 -5.77 17.50
CA LEU A 567 13.24 -7.16 17.06
C LEU A 567 13.85 -7.25 15.67
N TYR A 568 14.93 -8.00 15.56
CA TYR A 568 15.65 -8.28 14.34
C TYR A 568 15.35 -9.70 13.86
N ARG A 569 15.17 -9.89 12.56
CA ARG A 569 14.97 -11.19 11.91
C ARG A 569 16.18 -11.51 11.04
N ALA A 570 16.66 -12.75 11.09
CA ALA A 570 17.70 -13.22 10.20
C ALA A 570 17.27 -13.04 8.74
N ILE A 571 18.16 -12.50 7.92
CA ILE A 571 17.91 -12.33 6.50
C ILE A 571 17.71 -13.71 5.85
N ASP A 572 16.59 -13.88 5.16
CA ASP A 572 16.32 -15.10 4.39
C ASP A 572 17.37 -15.22 3.28
N LEU A 573 17.95 -16.41 3.14
CA LEU A 573 18.92 -16.68 2.10
C LEU A 573 18.24 -16.67 0.73
N PRO A 574 18.82 -16.01 -0.29
CA PRO A 574 18.29 -16.09 -1.64
C PRO A 574 18.38 -17.53 -2.15
N THR A 575 17.23 -18.20 -2.25
CA THR A 575 17.11 -19.59 -2.71
C THR A 575 16.59 -19.64 -4.14
N GLU A 576 16.99 -20.67 -4.91
CA GLU A 576 16.38 -20.95 -6.21
C GLU A 576 14.92 -21.41 -6.01
N THR A 577 13.96 -20.58 -6.41
CA THR A 577 12.57 -21.02 -6.57
C THR A 577 12.49 -21.81 -7.88
N MET A 578 12.36 -23.13 -7.81
CA MET A 578 12.03 -23.94 -8.99
C MET A 578 10.62 -23.56 -9.46
N ASN A 579 10.52 -22.84 -10.58
CA ASN A 579 9.24 -22.64 -11.24
C ASN A 579 8.69 -24.01 -11.67
N MET A 580 7.44 -24.33 -11.29
CA MET A 580 6.75 -25.58 -11.68
C MET A 580 6.62 -25.78 -13.21
N SER A 581 6.95 -24.76 -14.01
CA SER A 581 7.10 -24.87 -15.47
C SER A 581 8.36 -25.63 -15.90
N ASP A 582 9.46 -25.51 -15.15
CA ASP A 582 10.74 -26.17 -15.47
C ASP A 582 10.79 -27.63 -15.05
N ALA A 583 10.02 -28.04 -14.04
CA ALA A 583 9.90 -29.45 -13.66
C ALA A 583 9.28 -30.29 -14.78
N ARG A 584 8.41 -29.70 -15.62
CA ARG A 584 7.87 -30.36 -16.81
C ARG A 584 8.87 -30.41 -17.94
N LEU A 585 9.74 -29.41 -18.08
CA LEU A 585 10.81 -29.39 -19.09
C LEU A 585 11.96 -30.35 -18.73
N HIS A 586 12.38 -30.44 -17.46
CA HIS A 586 13.42 -31.37 -17.04
C HIS A 586 12.98 -32.86 -17.10
N ALA A 587 11.69 -33.14 -16.90
CA ALA A 587 11.13 -34.47 -17.14
C ALA A 587 11.07 -34.84 -18.64
N ILE A 588 11.11 -33.86 -19.54
CA ILE A 588 11.12 -34.06 -21.00
C ILE A 588 12.55 -34.19 -21.54
N ILE A 589 13.56 -33.66 -20.84
CA ILE A 589 14.97 -33.61 -21.32
C ILE A 589 15.81 -34.85 -20.91
N THR A 590 15.24 -35.86 -20.24
CA THR A 590 15.99 -37.07 -19.82
C THR A 590 15.70 -38.35 -20.61
N THR A 591 15.16 -38.24 -21.83
CA THR A 591 15.08 -39.38 -22.77
C THR A 591 15.47 -38.95 -24.18
N ASP A 592 16.70 -39.24 -24.57
CA ASP A 592 17.18 -39.26 -25.97
C ASP A 592 16.61 -40.49 -26.72
N ASP A 593 16.20 -40.29 -27.98
CA ASP A 593 16.48 -41.15 -29.16
C ASP A 593 15.59 -40.75 -30.38
N ASP A 594 16.08 -39.81 -31.22
CA ASP A 594 16.10 -39.79 -32.73
C ASP A 594 14.85 -40.14 -33.62
N PRO A 595 14.76 -39.71 -34.92
CA PRO A 595 14.66 -38.34 -35.45
C PRO A 595 13.65 -38.20 -36.66
N ALA A 596 12.73 -37.22 -36.68
CA ALA A 596 12.12 -36.74 -37.94
C ALA A 596 11.34 -35.41 -37.81
N HIS A 597 11.71 -34.45 -38.69
CA HIS A 597 11.02 -33.21 -39.09
C HIS A 597 11.10 -31.95 -38.22
N VAL A 598 12.19 -31.23 -38.47
CA VAL A 598 12.29 -29.76 -38.55
C VAL A 598 11.35 -29.22 -39.64
N THR A 599 10.55 -28.17 -39.36
CA THR A 599 10.53 -26.84 -40.05
C THR A 599 9.22 -26.07 -39.85
N LEU A 600 9.36 -24.73 -39.84
CA LEU A 600 8.38 -23.64 -39.98
C LEU A 600 7.84 -22.98 -38.69
N ALA A 601 8.75 -22.30 -37.98
CA ALA A 601 8.45 -21.03 -37.34
C ALA A 601 9.37 -19.96 -37.95
N SER A 602 8.85 -19.21 -38.93
CA SER A 602 9.40 -17.90 -39.29
C SER A 602 8.39 -17.08 -40.08
N ALA A 603 8.09 -15.90 -39.54
CA ALA A 603 8.18 -14.60 -40.23
C ALA A 603 6.88 -13.76 -40.31
N LEU A 604 7.04 -12.51 -39.80
CA LEU A 604 6.48 -11.22 -40.25
C LEU A 604 5.04 -10.89 -39.82
N LYS A 605 4.69 -9.65 -39.47
CA LYS A 605 5.35 -8.41 -38.97
C LYS A 605 4.15 -7.47 -38.74
N ASP A 606 4.17 -6.74 -37.63
CA ASP A 606 3.39 -5.52 -37.33
C ASP A 606 3.41 -4.49 -38.50
N PRO A 607 2.58 -3.40 -38.57
CA PRO A 607 2.48 -2.48 -37.42
C PRO A 607 1.37 -1.39 -37.31
N LEU A 608 1.46 -0.67 -36.18
CA LEU A 608 1.25 0.77 -35.90
C LEU A 608 0.00 1.26 -35.12
N ASN A 609 0.32 1.80 -33.92
CA ASN A 609 0.01 3.13 -33.33
C ASN A 609 -1.46 3.50 -33.02
N ALA A 610 -1.81 4.25 -31.97
CA ALA A 610 -1.14 5.30 -31.17
C ALA A 610 -1.80 5.39 -29.76
N PHE A 611 -1.07 5.42 -28.63
CA PHE A 611 -0.56 6.60 -27.87
C PHE A 611 -1.65 7.61 -27.38
N SER A 612 -1.65 8.28 -26.20
CA SER A 612 -0.95 8.21 -24.89
C SER A 612 -1.12 9.52 -24.11
N SER A 613 -0.68 9.52 -22.83
CA SER A 613 0.09 10.60 -22.14
C SER A 613 -0.72 11.74 -21.48
N LEU A 614 -0.73 11.95 -20.16
CA LEU A 614 0.31 12.27 -19.14
C LEU A 614 0.61 13.78 -18.95
N SER A 615 0.22 14.31 -17.78
CA SER A 615 1.05 14.80 -16.67
C SER A 615 2.39 15.55 -16.89
N ASN A 616 2.58 16.60 -16.05
CA ASN A 616 3.81 17.10 -15.38
C ASN A 616 4.67 18.19 -16.09
N VAL A 617 5.36 19.18 -15.48
CA VAL A 617 5.69 19.61 -14.08
C VAL A 617 6.50 20.96 -14.07
N ILE A 618 6.25 21.84 -13.09
CA ILE A 618 7.09 22.72 -12.19
C ILE A 618 8.30 23.62 -12.68
N THR A 619 8.27 24.90 -12.21
CA THR A 619 9.33 25.94 -11.85
C THR A 619 10.08 26.71 -12.96
N MET A 620 10.41 28.03 -12.91
CA MET A 620 11.10 28.84 -11.88
C MET A 620 11.13 30.39 -12.20
N ILE A 621 10.96 31.25 -11.16
CA ILE A 621 11.62 32.55 -10.78
C ILE A 621 11.75 33.82 -11.71
N HIS A 622 11.23 34.93 -11.15
CA HIS A 622 11.54 36.39 -11.17
C HIS A 622 11.85 37.24 -12.45
N SER A 623 10.98 38.25 -12.59
CA SER A 623 11.22 39.69 -12.81
C SER A 623 11.42 40.24 -14.24
N ARG A 624 10.55 41.18 -14.64
CA ARG A 624 10.92 42.55 -15.10
C ARG A 624 9.73 43.45 -15.52
N ILE A 625 9.82 44.72 -15.09
CA ILE A 625 9.41 45.98 -15.77
C ILE A 625 7.98 46.54 -15.54
N LEU A 626 7.90 47.43 -14.54
CA LEU A 626 7.14 48.71 -14.50
C LEU A 626 7.79 49.73 -15.47
N PRO A 627 7.13 50.81 -16.00
CA PRO A 627 6.73 51.97 -15.16
C PRO A 627 5.66 52.97 -15.69
N ALA A 628 5.07 53.75 -14.76
CA ALA A 628 4.78 55.21 -14.88
C ALA A 628 4.29 55.71 -13.49
N LEU A 629 5.12 56.38 -12.67
CA LEU A 629 5.36 57.84 -12.59
C LEU A 629 4.09 58.68 -12.28
N ARG A 630 4.06 59.66 -11.38
CA ARG A 630 5.02 60.33 -10.45
C ARG A 630 4.19 61.46 -9.79
N GLN A 631 4.28 61.76 -8.50
CA GLN A 631 5.01 62.91 -7.90
C GLN A 631 4.30 63.26 -6.57
N SER A 632 4.93 63.74 -5.49
CA SER A 632 6.35 63.95 -5.18
C SER A 632 6.48 64.37 -3.70
N THR A 633 7.56 63.92 -3.04
CA THR A 633 8.65 64.73 -2.38
C THR A 633 8.36 65.27 -0.97
N THR A 634 9.29 65.27 0.00
CA THR A 634 10.77 65.08 0.04
C THR A 634 11.17 64.88 1.53
N ARG A 635 12.07 63.95 1.90
CA ARG A 635 13.54 64.10 2.13
C ARG A 635 13.92 65.31 3.02
N THR A 636 14.86 65.28 3.98
CA THR A 636 15.98 64.37 4.30
C THR A 636 16.66 64.85 5.60
N ARG A 637 17.42 63.94 6.23
CA ARG A 637 18.71 64.09 6.95
C ARG A 637 18.96 65.40 7.74
N THR A 638 19.52 65.24 8.94
CA THR A 638 20.90 65.71 9.24
C THR A 638 21.38 65.23 10.61
N SER A 639 22.61 64.75 10.65
CA SER A 639 23.47 64.72 11.85
C SER A 639 24.02 66.13 12.12
N TRP A 640 24.42 66.44 13.37
CA TRP A 640 25.74 66.99 13.75
C TRP A 640 25.71 67.73 15.13
N ARG A 641 26.73 67.41 15.94
CA ARG A 641 27.46 68.21 16.98
C ARG A 641 26.91 68.45 18.40
N VAL A 642 27.73 67.97 19.34
CA VAL A 642 28.42 68.64 20.47
C VAL A 642 27.60 69.47 21.46
N SER A 643 27.66 69.00 22.71
CA SER A 643 27.32 69.66 23.97
C SER A 643 28.38 70.70 24.39
N VAL A 644 27.96 71.94 24.68
CA VAL A 644 28.61 72.84 25.65
C VAL A 644 27.53 73.52 26.51
N ARG A 645 27.84 73.61 27.81
CA ARG A 645 27.04 73.98 28.98
C ARG A 645 26.40 75.38 28.92
N LYS A 646 25.25 75.53 29.60
CA LYS A 646 25.05 76.55 30.66
C LYS A 646 23.85 76.20 31.57
N SER A 647 24.06 76.46 32.85
CA SER A 647 23.21 76.29 34.03
C SER A 647 22.02 77.24 34.09
N SER A 648 20.87 76.79 34.63
CA SER A 648 20.18 77.40 35.80
C SER A 648 18.78 76.80 36.06
N THR A 649 18.60 76.32 37.30
CA THR A 649 17.46 76.53 38.22
C THR A 649 16.01 76.11 37.86
N ALA A 650 15.61 74.97 38.45
CA ALA A 650 14.36 74.69 39.22
C ALA A 650 12.96 74.65 38.51
N PRO A 651 11.94 73.99 39.12
CA PRO A 651 11.06 73.02 38.44
C PRO A 651 9.66 73.55 38.12
N ASN A 652 8.96 72.90 37.18
CA ASN A 652 7.50 72.91 37.14
C ASN A 652 6.97 71.56 36.65
N ALA A 653 6.12 70.95 37.49
CA ALA A 653 5.42 69.71 37.20
C ALA A 653 4.36 69.93 36.13
N SER A 654 4.42 69.17 35.03
CA SER A 654 3.31 69.06 34.08
C SER A 654 2.66 67.68 34.18
N THR A 655 1.35 67.70 34.40
CA THR A 655 0.47 66.54 34.57
C THR A 655 0.35 65.75 33.27
N ARG A 656 0.65 64.45 33.31
CA ARG A 656 0.43 63.53 32.17
C ARG A 656 -1.08 63.28 32.00
N PRO A 657 -1.65 63.42 30.79
CA PRO A 657 -3.07 63.13 30.57
C PRO A 657 -3.36 61.63 30.71
N SER A 658 -4.52 61.32 31.29
CA SER A 658 -4.95 59.96 31.58
C SER A 658 -5.13 59.13 30.31
N ARG A 659 -4.55 57.92 30.29
CA ARG A 659 -4.62 56.95 29.17
C ARG A 659 -5.94 56.17 29.12
N TRP A 660 -6.86 56.42 30.06
CA TRP A 660 -8.14 55.70 30.19
C TRP A 660 -9.07 55.79 28.96
N PRO A 661 -9.26 56.95 28.30
CA PRO A 661 -10.16 57.05 27.16
C PRO A 661 -9.75 56.15 25.99
N ARG A 662 -8.44 56.04 25.75
CA ARG A 662 -7.88 55.17 24.69
C ARG A 662 -8.08 53.70 25.02
N ARG A 663 -8.00 53.31 26.29
CA ARG A 663 -8.23 51.93 26.74
C ARG A 663 -9.69 51.51 26.56
N LEU A 664 -10.64 52.42 26.79
CA LEU A 664 -12.06 52.16 26.55
C LEU A 664 -12.37 52.01 25.06
N ILE A 665 -11.76 52.84 24.21
CA ILE A 665 -11.89 52.71 22.74
C ILE A 665 -11.32 51.35 22.26
N TYR A 666 -10.13 50.97 22.72
CA TYR A 666 -9.57 49.66 22.38
C TYR A 666 -10.40 48.51 22.93
N ALA A 667 -10.94 48.60 24.16
CA ALA A 667 -11.84 47.60 24.70
C ALA A 667 -13.12 47.46 23.87
N GLY A 668 -13.67 48.56 23.36
CA GLY A 668 -14.81 48.53 22.44
C GLY A 668 -14.47 47.88 21.09
N ILE A 669 -13.33 48.23 20.49
CA ILE A 669 -12.91 47.68 19.18
C ILE A 669 -12.58 46.19 19.30
N PHE A 670 -11.75 45.79 20.28
CA PHE A 670 -11.38 44.39 20.48
C PHE A 670 -12.55 43.56 21.03
N GLY A 671 -13.44 44.16 21.81
CA GLY A 671 -14.68 43.52 22.24
C GLY A 671 -15.63 43.25 21.07
N ALA A 672 -15.83 44.22 20.17
CA ALA A 672 -16.65 44.05 18.98
C ALA A 672 -16.03 43.04 17.99
N LEU A 673 -14.72 43.08 17.79
CA LEU A 673 -14.00 42.08 17.00
C LEU A 673 -14.07 40.69 17.64
N GLY A 674 -13.96 40.59 18.97
CA GLY A 674 -14.07 39.34 19.70
C GLY A 674 -15.48 38.74 19.63
N VAL A 675 -16.53 39.57 19.76
CA VAL A 675 -17.93 39.12 19.59
C VAL A 675 -18.21 38.75 18.14
N GLY A 676 -17.69 39.51 17.17
CA GLY A 676 -17.83 39.20 15.75
C GLY A 676 -17.15 37.89 15.38
N ALA A 677 -15.90 37.70 15.82
CA ALA A 677 -15.15 36.45 15.63
C ALA A 677 -15.80 35.28 16.40
N GLY A 678 -16.32 35.53 17.60
CA GLY A 678 -17.02 34.55 18.41
C GLY A 678 -18.30 34.05 17.75
N LYS A 679 -19.15 34.97 17.25
CA LYS A 679 -20.35 34.60 16.47
C LYS A 679 -20.01 33.89 15.18
N TRP A 680 -19.00 34.37 14.43
CA TRP A 680 -18.55 33.71 13.21
C TRP A 680 -18.05 32.28 13.47
N MET A 681 -17.37 32.06 14.60
CA MET A 681 -16.91 30.74 15.01
C MET A 681 -18.06 29.86 15.51
N ASP A 682 -19.00 30.42 16.26
CA ASP A 682 -20.21 29.72 16.72
C ASP A 682 -21.05 29.27 15.52
N ASP A 683 -21.31 30.14 14.55
CA ASP A 683 -22.05 29.82 13.32
C ASP A 683 -21.32 28.76 12.45
N LYS A 684 -19.99 28.65 12.53
CA LYS A 684 -19.20 27.67 11.76
C LYS A 684 -18.92 26.36 12.49
N VAL A 685 -19.03 26.33 13.81
CA VAL A 685 -18.74 25.15 14.66
C VAL A 685 -20.01 24.55 15.26
N SER A 686 -21.09 25.32 15.37
CA SER A 686 -22.39 24.81 15.79
C SER A 686 -22.91 23.76 14.80
N ALA A 687 -23.53 22.72 15.35
CA ALA A 687 -24.08 21.65 14.54
C ALA A 687 -25.21 22.22 13.65
N PRO A 688 -25.22 21.92 12.34
CA PRO A 688 -26.25 22.44 11.46
C PRO A 688 -27.63 21.89 11.86
N PRO A 689 -28.72 22.63 11.57
CA PRO A 689 -30.05 22.28 12.04
C PRO A 689 -30.48 20.89 11.56
N ALA A 690 -31.24 20.19 12.41
CA ALA A 690 -31.71 18.85 12.09
C ALA A 690 -32.82 18.92 11.01
N PRO A 691 -32.81 18.03 9.99
CA PRO A 691 -33.80 18.02 8.93
C PRO A 691 -35.22 17.93 9.50
N GLY A 692 -36.10 18.79 9.02
CA GLY A 692 -37.49 18.88 9.46
C GLY A 692 -37.74 19.72 10.71
N SER A 693 -36.71 20.25 11.38
CA SER A 693 -36.85 21.21 12.49
C SER A 693 -37.47 22.52 12.02
N VAL A 694 -37.86 23.38 12.96
CA VAL A 694 -38.43 24.70 12.62
C VAL A 694 -37.35 25.58 11.97
N GLU A 695 -36.14 25.51 12.48
CA GLU A 695 -34.96 26.22 12.00
C GLU A 695 -34.58 25.77 10.58
N ASP A 696 -34.56 24.45 10.31
CA ASP A 696 -34.32 23.88 8.98
C ASP A 696 -35.36 24.37 7.95
N ARG A 697 -36.65 24.43 8.32
CA ARG A 697 -37.70 24.96 7.43
C ARG A 697 -37.51 26.45 7.14
N MET A 698 -37.07 27.23 8.12
CA MET A 698 -36.80 28.66 7.92
C MET A 698 -35.59 28.87 7.00
N GLU A 699 -34.52 28.08 7.17
CA GLU A 699 -33.36 28.12 6.27
C GLU A 699 -33.72 27.68 4.85
N LEU A 700 -34.50 26.61 4.68
CA LEU A 700 -34.97 26.16 3.37
C LEU A 700 -35.82 27.23 2.66
N GLN A 701 -36.64 27.98 3.41
CA GLN A 701 -37.39 29.12 2.86
C GLN A 701 -36.48 30.26 2.41
N GLU A 702 -35.39 30.53 3.14
CA GLU A 702 -34.37 31.50 2.74
C GLU A 702 -33.65 31.06 1.46
N ILE A 703 -33.17 29.81 1.44
CA ILE A 703 -32.51 29.20 0.28
C ILE A 703 -33.42 29.28 -0.96
N GLN A 704 -34.70 28.92 -0.81
CA GLN A 704 -35.69 29.04 -1.89
C GLN A 704 -35.87 30.48 -2.36
N ARG A 705 -35.91 31.46 -1.45
CA ARG A 705 -36.03 32.89 -1.81
C ARG A 705 -34.81 33.38 -2.58
N VAL A 706 -33.61 33.00 -2.14
CA VAL A 706 -32.35 33.34 -2.84
C VAL A 706 -32.33 32.68 -4.21
N PHE A 707 -32.78 31.44 -4.34
CA PHE A 707 -32.90 30.77 -5.63
C PHE A 707 -33.86 31.51 -6.58
N ASP A 708 -35.05 31.90 -6.10
CA ASP A 708 -36.09 32.50 -6.94
C ASP A 708 -35.78 33.93 -7.40
N ILE A 709 -35.16 34.74 -6.52
CA ILE A 709 -34.97 36.18 -6.75
C ILE A 709 -33.49 36.55 -6.85
N GLY A 710 -32.63 35.87 -6.09
CA GLY A 710 -31.22 36.25 -5.90
C GLY A 710 -30.26 35.77 -6.97
N LEU A 711 -30.58 34.72 -7.74
CA LEU A 711 -29.66 34.13 -8.73
C LEU A 711 -29.95 34.64 -10.16
N PRO A 712 -29.06 35.42 -10.79
CA PRO A 712 -29.27 35.94 -12.15
C PRO A 712 -29.44 34.83 -13.20
N ILE A 713 -28.69 33.74 -13.07
CA ILE A 713 -28.74 32.60 -13.99
C ILE A 713 -30.12 31.92 -14.00
N VAL A 714 -30.80 31.85 -12.86
CA VAL A 714 -32.17 31.29 -12.77
C VAL A 714 -33.16 32.19 -13.52
N GLN A 715 -33.02 33.51 -13.39
CA GLN A 715 -33.86 34.45 -14.12
C GLN A 715 -33.61 34.40 -15.63
N GLU A 716 -32.35 34.23 -16.06
CA GLU A 716 -31.99 34.06 -17.47
C GLU A 716 -32.58 32.77 -18.05
N LEU A 717 -32.48 31.66 -17.32
CA LEU A 717 -33.06 30.37 -17.73
C LEU A 717 -34.59 30.43 -17.81
N ARG A 718 -35.26 31.08 -16.85
CA ARG A 718 -36.73 31.28 -16.86
C ARG A 718 -37.21 32.20 -17.97
N ARG A 719 -36.39 33.17 -18.41
CA ARG A 719 -36.72 34.04 -19.55
C ARG A 719 -36.58 33.34 -20.90
N ASN A 720 -35.77 32.29 -20.98
CA ASN A 720 -35.56 31.54 -22.21
C ASN A 720 -36.66 30.48 -22.39
N SER A 721 -37.46 30.61 -23.45
CA SER A 721 -38.58 29.69 -23.74
C SER A 721 -38.16 28.25 -24.03
N ASP A 722 -36.86 28.02 -24.29
CA ASP A 722 -36.32 26.68 -24.61
C ASP A 722 -35.97 25.87 -23.36
N TYR A 723 -35.94 26.48 -22.17
CA TYR A 723 -35.70 25.81 -20.91
C TYR A 723 -37.01 25.59 -20.13
N VAL A 724 -37.25 24.35 -19.73
CA VAL A 724 -38.37 23.96 -18.86
C VAL A 724 -37.84 23.66 -17.46
N GLU A 725 -38.29 24.42 -16.47
CA GLU A 725 -37.99 24.18 -15.06
C GLU A 725 -38.79 23.00 -14.52
N LYS A 726 -38.12 22.09 -13.82
CA LYS A 726 -38.73 20.93 -13.18
C LYS A 726 -38.09 20.62 -11.83
N ASP A 727 -38.89 19.98 -10.98
CA ASP A 727 -38.43 19.42 -9.72
C ASP A 727 -37.84 18.02 -9.91
N VAL A 728 -36.69 17.81 -9.26
CA VAL A 728 -35.80 16.65 -9.42
C VAL A 728 -36.47 15.31 -9.08
N TYR A 729 -37.46 15.32 -8.17
CA TYR A 729 -38.16 14.13 -7.68
C TYR A 729 -39.68 14.25 -7.70
N GLU A 730 -40.24 15.09 -8.57
CA GLU A 730 -41.68 15.37 -8.64
C GLU A 730 -42.54 14.09 -8.76
N ASN A 731 -42.01 13.06 -9.43
CA ASN A 731 -42.70 11.80 -9.72
C ASN A 731 -42.52 10.69 -8.66
N PHE A 732 -41.75 10.91 -7.59
CA PHE A 732 -41.54 9.90 -6.55
C PHE A 732 -42.50 10.13 -5.38
N SER A 733 -43.04 9.05 -4.81
CA SER A 733 -43.74 9.15 -3.52
C SER A 733 -42.77 9.54 -2.40
N GLU A 734 -43.30 10.15 -1.33
CA GLU A 734 -42.47 10.57 -0.19
C GLU A 734 -41.68 9.40 0.41
N ASP A 735 -42.29 8.21 0.54
CA ASP A 735 -41.61 7.00 1.01
C ASP A 735 -40.40 6.61 0.13
N HIS A 736 -40.50 6.83 -1.18
CA HIS A 736 -39.39 6.55 -2.11
C HIS A 736 -38.30 7.62 -2.09
N LYS A 737 -38.63 8.86 -1.69
CA LYS A 737 -37.67 9.94 -1.51
C LYS A 737 -36.81 9.70 -0.26
N GLU A 738 -37.43 9.25 0.84
CA GLU A 738 -36.71 8.92 2.07
C GLU A 738 -35.66 7.80 1.88
N GLN A 739 -35.94 6.83 1.01
CA GLN A 739 -35.04 5.71 0.72
C GLN A 739 -33.88 6.07 -0.22
N ARG A 740 -33.89 7.25 -0.85
CA ARG A 740 -32.86 7.70 -1.79
C ARG A 740 -31.84 8.58 -1.08
N LEU A 741 -30.56 8.39 -1.38
CA LEU A 741 -29.47 9.09 -0.71
C LEU A 741 -29.61 10.63 -0.80
N THR A 742 -29.89 11.16 -2.00
CA THR A 742 -29.93 12.60 -2.31
C THR A 742 -31.24 13.29 -1.93
N SER A 743 -32.34 12.55 -1.70
CA SER A 743 -33.64 13.11 -1.25
C SER A 743 -34.07 12.70 0.16
N GLY A 744 -33.38 11.75 0.79
CA GLY A 744 -33.60 11.32 2.17
C GLY A 744 -32.43 11.72 3.08
N PRO A 745 -31.40 10.87 3.28
CA PRO A 745 -30.31 11.12 4.23
C PRO A 745 -29.56 12.43 4.01
N LEU A 746 -29.41 12.87 2.75
CA LEU A 746 -28.77 14.13 2.40
C LEU A 746 -29.77 15.29 2.22
N ALA A 747 -31.02 15.17 2.66
CA ALA A 747 -32.00 16.26 2.56
C ALA A 747 -31.84 17.31 3.68
N GLY A 748 -32.55 18.43 3.53
CA GLY A 748 -32.56 19.55 4.47
C GLY A 748 -31.51 20.62 4.15
N SER A 749 -31.59 21.76 4.84
CA SER A 749 -30.69 22.91 4.64
C SER A 749 -29.23 22.54 4.90
N ARG A 750 -28.98 21.61 5.84
CA ARG A 750 -27.65 21.08 6.11
C ARG A 750 -27.07 20.24 4.98
N GLY A 751 -27.90 19.61 4.15
CA GLY A 751 -27.49 18.69 3.09
C GLY A 751 -27.65 19.34 1.72
N LEU A 752 -28.49 18.74 0.89
CA LEU A 752 -28.97 19.28 -0.38
C LEU A 752 -30.24 20.09 -0.11
N GLY A 753 -30.06 21.35 0.28
CA GLY A 753 -31.18 22.23 0.65
C GLY A 753 -32.10 22.57 -0.52
N LEU A 754 -31.58 22.58 -1.75
CA LEU A 754 -32.37 22.83 -2.96
C LEU A 754 -31.69 22.21 -4.18
N GLN A 755 -32.49 21.56 -5.02
CA GLN A 755 -32.04 21.02 -6.29
C GLN A 755 -33.13 21.25 -7.35
N LYS A 756 -32.81 22.04 -8.39
CA LYS A 756 -33.73 22.38 -9.48
C LYS A 756 -33.07 22.13 -10.84
N VAL A 757 -33.86 21.65 -11.79
CA VAL A 757 -33.37 21.22 -13.11
C VAL A 757 -34.05 22.04 -14.19
N PHE A 758 -33.26 22.61 -15.10
CA PHE A 758 -33.71 23.31 -16.29
C PHE A 758 -33.34 22.49 -17.51
N TRP A 759 -34.35 21.97 -18.19
CA TRP A 759 -34.17 21.08 -19.34
C TRP A 759 -34.36 21.81 -20.65
N ASN A 760 -33.43 21.64 -21.58
CA ASN A 760 -33.58 22.07 -22.98
C ASN A 760 -33.69 20.85 -23.90
N ASP A 761 -34.88 20.65 -24.46
CA ASP A 761 -35.20 19.50 -25.32
C ASP A 761 -34.53 19.55 -26.70
N LYS A 762 -34.22 20.75 -27.21
CA LYS A 762 -33.60 20.97 -28.53
C LYS A 762 -32.12 20.64 -28.50
N GLU A 763 -31.42 21.12 -27.47
CA GLU A 763 -29.96 20.94 -27.34
C GLU A 763 -29.55 19.68 -26.56
N LYS A 764 -30.53 18.94 -26.00
CA LYS A 764 -30.28 17.81 -25.08
C LYS A 764 -29.32 18.18 -23.95
N LYS A 765 -29.57 19.37 -23.39
CA LYS A 765 -28.75 20.00 -22.37
C LYS A 765 -29.58 20.20 -21.11
N ILE A 766 -28.97 19.91 -19.97
CA ILE A 766 -29.50 20.23 -18.65
C ILE A 766 -28.64 21.30 -18.01
N VAL A 767 -29.28 22.27 -17.37
CA VAL A 767 -28.64 23.10 -16.36
C VAL A 767 -29.32 22.84 -15.03
N SER A 768 -28.58 22.31 -14.06
CA SER A 768 -29.09 22.08 -12.71
C SER A 768 -28.50 23.08 -11.75
N VAL A 769 -29.33 23.63 -10.87
CA VAL A 769 -28.92 24.56 -9.82
C VAL A 769 -29.09 23.85 -8.49
N VAL A 770 -28.00 23.77 -7.73
CA VAL A 770 -27.93 22.98 -6.50
C VAL A 770 -27.34 23.82 -5.38
N PHE A 771 -27.97 23.77 -4.22
CA PHE A 771 -27.43 24.31 -2.98
C PHE A 771 -26.73 23.20 -2.19
N LEU A 772 -25.48 23.43 -1.78
CA LEU A 772 -24.67 22.47 -1.04
C LEU A 772 -24.47 22.96 0.41
N GLY A 773 -25.10 22.30 1.37
CA GLY A 773 -25.06 22.67 2.78
C GLY A 773 -23.81 22.17 3.54
N PRO A 774 -23.61 22.65 4.78
CA PRO A 774 -22.44 22.35 5.61
C PRO A 774 -22.34 20.89 6.08
N GLY A 775 -23.44 20.15 6.11
CA GLY A 775 -23.46 18.71 6.39
C GLY A 775 -22.86 17.85 5.28
N LEU A 776 -22.54 18.43 4.12
CA LEU A 776 -21.82 17.76 3.03
C LEU A 776 -20.30 18.01 3.09
N GLU A 777 -19.78 18.65 4.14
CA GLU A 777 -18.37 18.98 4.27
C GLU A 777 -17.50 17.75 4.57
N GLY A 778 -16.34 17.66 3.89
CA GLY A 778 -15.28 16.70 4.25
C GLY A 778 -14.15 17.37 5.03
N TRP A 779 -13.87 18.63 4.70
CA TRP A 779 -12.96 19.51 5.41
C TRP A 779 -13.74 20.79 5.74
N PRO A 780 -13.49 21.47 6.88
CA PRO A 780 -14.29 22.63 7.27
C PRO A 780 -14.43 23.65 6.13
N THR A 781 -15.67 24.05 5.82
CA THR A 781 -16.07 24.95 4.71
C THR A 781 -15.96 24.38 3.29
N MET A 782 -15.50 23.14 3.10
CA MET A 782 -15.30 22.52 1.79
C MET A 782 -16.12 21.24 1.62
N VAL A 783 -16.92 21.20 0.56
CA VAL A 783 -17.80 20.06 0.25
C VAL A 783 -16.96 18.81 -0.05
N HIS A 784 -17.38 17.68 0.51
CA HIS A 784 -16.77 16.38 0.31
C HIS A 784 -16.86 15.97 -1.17
N GLY A 785 -15.72 15.58 -1.75
CA GLY A 785 -15.63 15.20 -3.16
C GLY A 785 -16.59 14.07 -3.54
N GLY A 786 -16.76 13.05 -2.69
CA GLY A 786 -17.72 11.96 -2.94
C GLY A 786 -19.19 12.40 -2.91
N ALA A 787 -19.54 13.37 -2.05
CA ALA A 787 -20.89 13.91 -2.00
C ALA A 787 -21.19 14.70 -3.28
N LEU A 788 -20.23 15.52 -3.71
CA LEU A 788 -20.30 16.24 -4.98
C LEU A 788 -20.34 15.29 -6.19
N GLY A 789 -19.54 14.22 -6.18
CA GLY A 789 -19.53 13.18 -7.20
C GLY A 789 -20.87 12.47 -7.35
N THR A 790 -21.57 12.23 -6.24
CA THR A 790 -22.92 11.64 -6.25
C THR A 790 -23.93 12.54 -6.95
N VAL A 791 -23.91 13.85 -6.64
CA VAL A 791 -24.78 14.84 -7.32
C VAL A 791 -24.46 14.92 -8.81
N ILE A 792 -23.17 14.88 -9.18
CA ILE A 792 -22.74 14.91 -10.59
C ILE A 792 -23.19 13.65 -11.34
N ASP A 793 -23.01 12.47 -10.75
CA ASP A 793 -23.42 11.20 -11.35
C ASP A 793 -24.92 11.18 -11.66
N GLU A 794 -25.73 11.64 -10.70
CA GLU A 794 -27.17 11.75 -10.87
C GLU A 794 -27.54 12.69 -12.02
N ASN A 795 -26.88 13.84 -12.15
CA ASN A 795 -27.13 14.79 -13.25
C ASN A 795 -26.73 14.23 -14.62
N LEU A 796 -25.59 13.53 -14.70
CA LEU A 796 -25.16 12.84 -15.92
C LEU A 796 -26.15 11.73 -16.30
N GLY A 797 -26.61 10.97 -15.31
CA GLY A 797 -27.59 9.90 -15.48
C GLY A 797 -28.92 10.40 -16.02
N ARG A 798 -29.40 11.57 -15.61
CA ARG A 798 -30.67 12.17 -16.10
C ARG A 798 -30.67 12.39 -17.61
N VAL A 799 -29.56 12.90 -18.14
CA VAL A 799 -29.40 13.11 -19.59
C VAL A 799 -29.31 11.77 -20.33
N ALA A 800 -28.52 10.83 -19.81
CA ALA A 800 -28.29 9.54 -20.47
C ALA A 800 -29.53 8.63 -20.45
N ILE A 801 -30.23 8.53 -19.31
CA ILE A 801 -31.43 7.69 -19.15
C ILE A 801 -32.57 8.18 -20.04
N ARG A 802 -32.70 9.50 -20.22
CA ARG A 802 -33.71 10.10 -21.10
C ARG A 802 -33.43 9.84 -22.59
N HIS A 803 -32.17 9.62 -22.96
CA HIS A 803 -31.77 9.23 -24.31
C HIS A 803 -32.11 7.77 -24.62
N PHE A 804 -31.97 6.85 -23.64
CA PHE A 804 -32.23 5.43 -23.88
C PHE A 804 -33.72 5.14 -24.14
N PRO A 805 -34.06 4.32 -25.16
CA PRO A 805 -35.43 3.87 -25.40
C PRO A 805 -36.03 3.12 -24.20
N ALA A 806 -35.19 2.37 -23.48
CA ALA A 806 -35.58 1.61 -22.29
C ALA A 806 -35.85 2.49 -21.05
N ARG A 807 -35.49 3.79 -21.08
CA ARG A 807 -35.62 4.73 -19.96
C ARG A 807 -35.08 4.19 -18.64
N THR A 808 -33.95 3.51 -18.71
CA THR A 808 -33.23 2.95 -17.58
C THR A 808 -31.76 2.80 -17.95
N GLY A 809 -30.86 2.81 -16.98
CA GLY A 809 -29.42 2.70 -17.20
C GLY A 809 -28.63 2.72 -15.91
N LEU A 810 -27.39 2.22 -15.97
CA LEU A 810 -26.43 2.21 -14.87
C LEU A 810 -25.16 2.95 -15.30
N THR A 811 -24.49 3.58 -14.33
CA THR A 811 -23.17 4.17 -14.53
C THR A 811 -22.14 3.05 -14.69
N ALA A 812 -21.47 2.97 -15.84
CA ALA A 812 -20.38 2.03 -16.09
C ALA A 812 -19.01 2.64 -15.80
N ASN A 813 -18.87 3.95 -16.05
CA ASN A 813 -17.65 4.69 -15.74
C ASN A 813 -18.01 6.14 -15.43
N LEU A 814 -17.43 6.67 -14.36
CA LEU A 814 -17.53 8.08 -14.00
C LEU A 814 -16.11 8.61 -13.76
N ASN A 815 -15.74 9.67 -14.46
CA ASN A 815 -14.46 10.36 -14.28
C ASN A 815 -14.74 11.81 -13.86
N LEU A 816 -14.13 12.22 -12.74
CA LEU A 816 -14.29 13.53 -12.12
C LEU A 816 -12.93 14.22 -12.00
N ASN A 817 -12.80 15.41 -12.59
CA ASN A 817 -11.61 16.25 -12.51
C ASN A 817 -11.93 17.50 -11.68
N TYR A 818 -11.51 17.50 -10.41
CA TYR A 818 -11.66 18.65 -9.52
C TYR A 818 -10.61 19.73 -9.88
N ARG A 819 -11.06 20.91 -10.31
CA ARG A 819 -10.23 22.04 -10.75
C ARG A 819 -10.11 23.14 -9.70
N ALA A 820 -11.16 23.38 -8.93
CA ALA A 820 -11.21 24.40 -7.89
C ALA A 820 -12.04 23.93 -6.68
N PRO A 821 -11.75 24.43 -5.46
CA PRO A 821 -12.51 24.06 -4.27
C PRO A 821 -13.98 24.49 -4.39
N VAL A 822 -14.87 23.63 -3.89
CA VAL A 822 -16.31 23.86 -3.79
C VAL A 822 -16.62 24.12 -2.32
N TYR A 823 -17.06 25.34 -2.02
CA TYR A 823 -17.37 25.77 -0.67
C TYR A 823 -18.80 25.39 -0.31
N SER A 824 -19.01 24.98 0.94
CA SER A 824 -20.36 24.76 1.48
C SER A 824 -21.13 26.07 1.62
N ASP A 825 -22.44 25.96 1.88
CA ASP A 825 -23.36 27.07 2.08
C ASP A 825 -23.45 28.01 0.85
N ASN A 826 -23.34 27.43 -0.35
CA ASN A 826 -23.34 28.15 -1.62
C ASN A 826 -24.09 27.41 -2.73
N PHE A 827 -24.50 28.16 -3.75
CA PHE A 827 -25.14 27.65 -4.96
C PHE A 827 -24.11 27.32 -6.04
N TYR A 828 -24.34 26.22 -6.74
CA TYR A 828 -23.54 25.78 -7.88
C TYR A 828 -24.44 25.43 -9.06
N THR A 829 -23.92 25.66 -10.28
CA THR A 829 -24.61 25.28 -11.51
C THR A 829 -23.88 24.15 -12.22
N LEU A 830 -24.63 23.10 -12.55
CA LEU A 830 -24.14 21.92 -13.25
C LEU A 830 -24.66 21.95 -14.68
N HIS A 831 -23.76 22.15 -15.64
CA HIS A 831 -24.08 22.16 -17.06
C HIS A 831 -23.79 20.79 -17.64
N THR A 832 -24.84 20.04 -17.97
CA THR A 832 -24.73 18.66 -18.43
C THR A 832 -25.19 18.53 -19.88
N THR A 833 -24.40 17.87 -20.71
CA THR A 833 -24.68 17.67 -22.15
C THR A 833 -24.44 16.23 -22.55
N LEU A 834 -25.28 15.71 -23.45
CA LEU A 834 -25.07 14.40 -24.08
C LEU A 834 -24.18 14.54 -25.31
N ASP A 835 -23.18 13.67 -25.45
CA ASP A 835 -22.44 13.51 -26.69
C ASP A 835 -23.23 12.60 -27.65
N GLN A 836 -23.89 13.20 -28.64
CA GLN A 836 -24.78 12.48 -29.56
C GLN A 836 -24.02 11.62 -30.57
N GLU A 837 -22.79 11.99 -30.94
CA GLU A 837 -22.03 11.27 -31.97
C GLU A 837 -21.51 9.93 -31.44
N ARG A 838 -21.17 9.89 -30.15
CA ARG A 838 -20.63 8.71 -29.49
C ARG A 838 -21.70 7.84 -28.81
N SER A 839 -22.89 8.39 -28.57
CA SER A 839 -23.98 7.69 -27.87
C SER A 839 -24.78 6.77 -28.80
N THR A 840 -25.26 5.67 -28.23
CA THR A 840 -26.09 4.64 -28.88
C THR A 840 -27.27 4.30 -27.99
N ASP A 841 -28.26 3.56 -28.51
CA ASP A 841 -29.45 3.11 -27.76
C ASP A 841 -29.15 2.29 -26.49
N SER A 842 -27.90 1.83 -26.31
CA SER A 842 -27.46 1.04 -25.15
C SER A 842 -26.27 1.61 -24.39
N LYS A 843 -25.64 2.68 -24.90
CA LYS A 843 -24.47 3.34 -24.28
C LYS A 843 -24.56 4.85 -24.45
N GLY A 844 -24.63 5.60 -23.37
CA GLY A 844 -24.74 7.06 -23.36
C GLY A 844 -23.47 7.68 -22.80
N TYR A 845 -22.87 8.59 -23.56
CA TYR A 845 -21.71 9.38 -23.12
C TYR A 845 -22.20 10.79 -22.77
N ALA A 846 -21.97 11.21 -21.52
CA ALA A 846 -22.39 12.53 -21.04
C ALA A 846 -21.21 13.28 -20.43
N LYS A 847 -21.21 14.61 -20.57
CA LYS A 847 -20.26 15.53 -19.96
C LYS A 847 -20.99 16.47 -19.01
N CYS A 848 -20.40 16.78 -17.87
CA CYS A 848 -20.91 17.76 -16.91
C CYS A 848 -19.81 18.74 -16.51
N GLU A 849 -20.15 20.03 -16.43
CA GLU A 849 -19.28 21.09 -15.92
C GLU A 849 -19.96 21.77 -14.73
N VAL A 850 -19.30 21.71 -13.56
CA VAL A 850 -19.76 22.37 -12.35
C VAL A 850 -19.11 23.74 -12.26
N ARG A 851 -19.93 24.78 -12.11
CA ARG A 851 -19.49 26.17 -12.03
C ARG A 851 -20.02 26.84 -10.76
N ASP A 852 -19.18 27.70 -10.21
CA ASP A 852 -19.52 28.62 -9.12
C ASP A 852 -20.37 29.78 -9.65
N MET A 853 -20.99 30.56 -8.77
CA MET A 853 -21.79 31.75 -9.08
C MET A 853 -21.02 32.82 -9.88
N ALA A 854 -19.68 32.84 -9.77
CA ALA A 854 -18.80 33.70 -10.57
C ALA A 854 -18.46 33.12 -11.97
N GLY A 855 -19.03 31.97 -12.34
CA GLY A 855 -18.77 31.28 -13.63
C GLY A 855 -17.46 30.48 -13.69
N ARG A 856 -16.70 30.43 -12.58
CA ARG A 856 -15.45 29.66 -12.48
C ARG A 856 -15.72 28.16 -12.55
N LEU A 857 -14.93 27.44 -13.35
CA LEU A 857 -15.03 25.98 -13.47
C LEU A 857 -14.44 25.32 -12.21
N CYS A 858 -15.29 24.60 -11.48
CA CYS A 858 -14.92 23.89 -10.25
C CYS A 858 -14.62 22.42 -10.50
N VAL A 859 -15.49 21.73 -11.26
CA VAL A 859 -15.32 20.29 -11.57
C VAL A 859 -15.71 20.04 -13.01
N GLU A 860 -14.91 19.23 -13.70
CA GLU A 860 -15.22 18.71 -15.03
C GLU A 860 -15.42 17.20 -14.95
N ALA A 861 -16.55 16.71 -15.43
CA ALA A 861 -16.94 15.32 -15.30
C ALA A 861 -17.36 14.71 -16.62
N THR A 862 -17.03 13.44 -16.82
CA THR A 862 -17.48 12.63 -17.96
C THR A 862 -17.99 11.30 -17.46
N GLY A 863 -19.14 10.86 -17.95
CA GLY A 863 -19.77 9.60 -17.56
C GLY A 863 -20.16 8.74 -18.77
N LEU A 864 -20.02 7.42 -18.60
CA LEU A 864 -20.54 6.40 -19.50
C LEU A 864 -21.65 5.64 -18.80
N PHE A 865 -22.85 5.68 -19.37
CA PHE A 865 -24.03 4.97 -18.90
C PHE A 865 -24.38 3.84 -19.85
N VAL A 866 -24.83 2.70 -19.33
CA VAL A 866 -25.15 1.52 -20.13
C VAL A 866 -26.47 0.89 -19.72
N VAL A 867 -27.17 0.31 -20.69
CA VAL A 867 -28.37 -0.49 -20.47
C VAL A 867 -27.98 -1.97 -20.42
N PRO A 868 -28.07 -2.66 -19.26
CA PRO A 868 -27.70 -4.06 -19.15
C PRO A 868 -28.66 -4.96 -19.94
N LYS A 869 -28.12 -5.83 -20.80
CA LYS A 869 -28.94 -6.71 -21.68
C LYS A 869 -29.64 -7.86 -20.95
N LYS A 870 -29.11 -8.29 -19.80
CA LYS A 870 -29.57 -9.50 -19.07
C LYS A 870 -30.36 -9.17 -17.80
N LEU A 871 -30.49 -7.90 -17.44
CA LEU A 871 -31.13 -7.46 -16.20
C LEU A 871 -32.28 -6.52 -16.53
N GLN A 872 -33.51 -6.86 -16.13
CA GLN A 872 -34.65 -5.97 -16.28
C GLN A 872 -34.64 -4.96 -15.13
N LEU A 873 -34.32 -3.71 -15.46
CA LEU A 873 -34.37 -2.60 -14.51
C LEU A 873 -35.74 -1.92 -14.56
N ALA A 874 -36.14 -1.33 -13.43
CA ALA A 874 -37.34 -0.51 -13.37
C ALA A 874 -37.22 0.70 -14.32
N LYS A 875 -38.31 0.98 -15.03
CA LYS A 875 -38.39 2.15 -15.90
C LYS A 875 -38.42 3.41 -15.04
N VAL A 876 -37.53 4.36 -15.34
CA VAL A 876 -37.50 5.64 -14.65
C VAL A 876 -38.53 6.58 -15.30
N GLY A 877 -39.29 7.31 -14.50
CA GLY A 877 -40.39 8.17 -14.96
C GLY A 877 -39.94 9.33 -15.85
N ASP A 878 -40.87 9.93 -16.60
CA ASP A 878 -40.58 10.93 -17.63
C ASP A 878 -40.09 12.30 -17.11
N HIS A 879 -40.10 12.50 -15.78
CA HIS A 879 -39.64 13.71 -15.09
C HIS A 879 -38.46 13.45 -14.15
N PHE A 880 -37.75 12.33 -14.33
CA PHE A 880 -36.39 12.17 -13.82
C PHE A 880 -35.41 12.99 -14.65
#